data_AF-A0A944Z728-F1
#
_entry.id   AF-A0A944Z728-F1
#
_cell.length_a   1.000
_cell.length_b   1.000
_cell.length_c   1.000
_cell.angle_alpha   90.00
_cell.angle_beta   90.00
_cell.angle_gamma   90.00
#
_symmetry.space_group_name_H-M   'P 1'
#
loop_
_entity.id
_entity.type
_entity.pdbx_description
1 polymer ?
#
loop_
_entity_poly.entity_id
_entity_poly.type
_entity_poly.pdbx_seq_one_letter_code
_entity_poly.pdbx_strand_id
1 'polypeptide(L)'
;MSIASKRAKIISTLIFLAILVGCGNILETRRELLDTEKAPFKGPGVHRYRSDQRWSRDFGPEQSGHFRSLTLGDFNNDGKVDVVGGSYEPGAIFLWFGDDAGNWERAQRFKIRGDIRSLAAGDLNNDGWLDIISTSMGDTNGVQAWINENGRFGDPQPVSEKDLFDGLRLADIDNDGNLDVIAANKTSVFKGGINVWMGTGKGTFIQESGPTRRNMYSDVEVGDFDNDGKIDLVGAAWGEDGGALRVWLGSGDGRWSAVESIVDIGSFWGVDVADVNGDGNPDIISAANFDGVKIHYGNGEGGFSKKKVLTKKGNFWRAKAVDLNNDGLLDIAATLSDNNGIIVWYQASMFKWMIARDEGLPKDGYYFDIGFADFNSDNNLDIAATTYGEGVKIWLRGIDHQAELQTENDLVDEEGEIKLPVPVLETSVFFDTETSDLSAESTKSLNNLLNVLNSVEGTVLNFKKYSGSGRVEAKQSSVDQALSEARLKTVTDYFISKDISQERIEIDIRRDSHFMNEAGEDSAWQEGRRIDIALNYGKSPDNRQEDKAKFDANPESDEAGRYAYPFLEKGDLIPVKEYKAWREVNGIPEYRIGSKDKLSITFWVGLEEKEYEVLVSPQNTVSFSYIKNFNVTGFTPTELEEEFTAQLSKVFRDPFIKVEIPDNFKRAYTLSIFGAVRSLARQPTGPGIYALYGKERFSEFLARAGGHLEIADLTHVRLIRDRKTYFLNIFDALFRSDFRQDVIVEDGDVFFIPSKAEIKNRVFVMGEVARPGLFNFDKDISLLEAVISAGGPTVYGKARQVLVIRGSVERPETIKVDLTEIYQRGDFRKNIPLNSGDVVFVSKNIMGRIRNLVRAFGPFLQIAQLPSNFYDSTALPRYSGFPFRRDPAPSVEQIITTPQLPPAAAPWQGQSAK
;
A
#
# COMPACT_ATOMS: atom_id res chain seq x y z
N MET A 1 -1.14 -22.63 66.79
CA MET A 1 -0.69 -21.43 66.05
C MET A 1 -0.70 -21.78 64.57
N SER A 2 -1.74 -21.32 63.88
CA SER A 2 -2.22 -21.92 62.64
C SER A 2 -1.51 -21.39 61.40
N ILE A 3 -1.57 -22.22 60.36
CA ILE A 3 -1.17 -22.02 58.95
C ILE A 3 -1.54 -20.64 58.38
N ALA A 4 -2.48 -19.91 58.99
CA ALA A 4 -2.85 -18.55 58.64
C ALA A 4 -1.70 -17.54 58.79
N SER A 5 -0.82 -17.67 59.80
CA SER A 5 0.26 -16.69 60.00
C SER A 5 1.44 -16.87 59.02
N LYS A 6 1.61 -18.07 58.46
CA LYS A 6 2.59 -18.34 57.40
C LYS A 6 2.10 -17.85 56.03
N ARG A 7 0.80 -17.99 55.73
CA ARG A 7 0.20 -17.43 54.51
C ARG A 7 0.25 -15.90 54.50
N ALA A 8 -0.01 -15.24 55.63
CA ALA A 8 0.08 -13.78 55.70
C ALA A 8 1.50 -13.24 55.44
N LYS A 9 2.55 -13.95 55.92
CA LYS A 9 3.94 -13.58 55.64
C LYS A 9 4.34 -13.84 54.19
N ILE A 10 3.92 -14.96 53.59
CA ILE A 10 4.22 -15.27 52.19
C ILE A 10 3.51 -14.31 51.24
N ILE A 11 2.25 -13.95 51.53
CA ILE A 11 1.48 -12.97 50.76
C ILE A 11 2.08 -11.57 50.93
N SER A 12 2.51 -11.17 52.12
CA SER A 12 3.23 -9.91 52.34
C SER A 12 4.56 -9.86 51.59
N THR A 13 5.29 -10.97 51.48
CA THR A 13 6.55 -11.03 50.71
C THR A 13 6.30 -11.05 49.21
N LEU A 14 5.23 -11.70 48.73
CA LEU A 14 4.81 -11.68 47.32
C LEU A 14 4.28 -10.30 46.89
N ILE A 15 3.56 -9.60 47.76
CA ILE A 15 3.13 -8.21 47.51
C ILE A 15 4.34 -7.26 47.46
N PHE A 16 5.34 -7.47 48.31
CA PHE A 16 6.58 -6.70 48.25
C PHE A 16 7.42 -7.03 47.01
N LEU A 17 7.35 -8.26 46.49
CA LEU A 17 7.99 -8.68 45.25
C LEU A 17 7.25 -8.13 44.01
N ALA A 18 5.91 -8.12 44.03
CA ALA A 18 5.09 -7.56 42.95
C ALA A 18 5.24 -6.04 42.81
N ILE A 19 5.49 -5.32 43.92
CA ILE A 19 5.81 -3.88 43.91
C ILE A 19 7.23 -3.59 43.38
N LEU A 20 8.11 -4.60 43.32
CA LEU A 20 9.51 -4.48 42.87
C LEU A 20 9.74 -4.92 41.41
N VAL A 21 8.79 -5.65 40.80
CA VAL A 21 8.93 -6.24 39.45
C VAL A 21 8.20 -5.42 38.36
N GLY A 22 7.66 -4.24 38.68
CA GLY A 22 7.17 -3.32 37.64
C GLY A 22 6.09 -3.90 36.72
N CYS A 23 5.34 -4.92 37.16
CA CYS A 23 4.13 -5.35 36.45
C CYS A 23 3.00 -4.36 36.77
N GLY A 24 2.83 -3.38 35.88
CA GLY A 24 1.61 -2.58 35.82
C GLY A 24 0.40 -3.46 35.48
N ASN A 25 -0.54 -3.51 36.42
CA ASN A 25 -1.95 -3.89 36.28
C ASN A 25 -2.32 -5.35 36.00
N ILE A 26 -2.05 -6.24 36.95
CA ILE A 26 -2.93 -7.40 37.22
C ILE A 26 -3.11 -7.54 38.73
N LEU A 27 -4.00 -6.76 39.35
CA LEU A 27 -4.70 -7.10 40.61
C LEU A 27 -5.53 -5.92 41.15
N GLU A 28 -6.57 -5.50 40.43
CA GLU A 28 -7.66 -4.75 41.08
C GLU A 28 -9.02 -4.97 40.39
N THR A 29 -9.56 -6.20 40.45
CA THR A 29 -11.01 -6.46 40.30
C THR A 29 -11.37 -7.93 40.64
N ARG A 30 -11.23 -8.33 41.91
CA ARG A 30 -11.86 -9.59 42.35
C ARG A 30 -12.41 -9.58 43.77
N ARG A 31 -12.89 -8.42 44.24
CA ARG A 31 -13.49 -8.35 45.57
C ARG A 31 -14.47 -7.20 45.79
N GLU A 32 -15.45 -7.06 44.90
CA GLU A 32 -16.78 -6.47 45.18
C GLU A 32 -17.67 -6.75 43.96
N LEU A 33 -18.99 -6.88 44.14
CA LEU A 33 -20.03 -7.28 43.16
C LEU A 33 -20.41 -8.78 43.13
N LEU A 34 -20.50 -9.38 44.31
CA LEU A 34 -21.70 -10.18 44.63
C LEU A 34 -22.76 -9.16 45.09
N ASP A 35 -23.94 -9.18 44.46
CA ASP A 35 -25.09 -8.29 44.70
C ASP A 35 -24.96 -6.80 44.30
N THR A 36 -25.06 -6.52 43.00
CA THR A 36 -25.90 -5.39 42.55
C THR A 36 -26.61 -5.76 41.25
N GLU A 37 -27.94 -5.63 41.27
CA GLU A 37 -28.79 -5.78 40.10
C GLU A 37 -28.28 -4.92 38.94
N LYS A 38 -28.12 -5.57 37.78
CA LYS A 38 -27.74 -4.96 36.51
C LYS A 38 -28.65 -3.77 36.18
N ALA A 39 -28.11 -2.56 36.22
CA ALA A 39 -28.71 -1.44 35.54
C ALA A 39 -28.61 -1.67 34.02
N PRO A 40 -29.72 -1.66 33.25
CA PRO A 40 -29.66 -1.84 31.82
C PRO A 40 -29.07 -0.57 31.17
N PHE A 41 -27.91 -0.71 30.54
CA PHE A 41 -27.35 0.32 29.68
C PHE A 41 -28.25 0.51 28.45
N LYS A 42 -28.55 1.76 28.12
CA LYS A 42 -29.39 2.17 26.98
C LYS A 42 -28.50 2.79 25.90
N GLY A 43 -28.06 1.95 24.96
CA GLY A 43 -27.58 2.35 23.64
C GLY A 43 -28.29 1.47 22.59
N PRO A 44 -28.48 1.94 21.35
CA PRO A 44 -29.13 1.13 20.32
C PRO A 44 -28.17 0.01 19.92
N GLY A 45 -28.47 -1.24 20.27
CA GLY A 45 -27.81 -2.41 19.69
C GLY A 45 -27.06 -3.39 20.60
N VAL A 46 -27.40 -3.56 21.88
CA VAL A 46 -26.76 -4.63 22.69
C VAL A 46 -27.78 -5.54 23.40
N HIS A 47 -27.76 -6.82 23.04
CA HIS A 47 -28.55 -7.89 23.67
C HIS A 47 -27.66 -9.02 24.22
N ARG A 48 -28.25 -9.76 25.17
CA ARG A 48 -27.61 -10.66 26.14
C ARG A 48 -26.69 -11.74 25.54
N TYR A 49 -25.49 -11.83 26.09
CA TYR A 49 -24.46 -12.84 25.83
C TYR A 49 -24.82 -14.25 26.33
N ARG A 50 -24.64 -15.27 25.47
CA ARG A 50 -24.52 -16.69 25.85
C ARG A 50 -23.39 -17.35 25.04
N SER A 51 -22.77 -18.34 25.66
CA SER A 51 -21.48 -18.96 25.32
C SER A 51 -21.47 -19.84 24.06
N ASP A 52 -21.50 -19.28 22.86
CA ASP A 52 -20.93 -19.93 21.68
C ASP A 52 -19.46 -19.48 21.49
N GLN A 53 -18.53 -20.44 21.38
CA GLN A 53 -17.08 -20.17 21.29
C GLN A 53 -16.64 -19.72 19.87
N ARG A 54 -17.46 -18.92 19.18
CA ARG A 54 -17.14 -18.44 17.82
C ARG A 54 -16.62 -17.01 17.85
N TRP A 55 -15.80 -16.70 16.85
CA TRP A 55 -15.30 -15.38 16.52
C TRP A 55 -16.35 -14.60 15.75
N SER A 56 -16.45 -13.30 16.03
CA SER A 56 -17.37 -12.37 15.38
C SER A 56 -17.00 -12.09 13.92
N ARG A 57 -17.74 -11.23 13.23
CA ARG A 57 -17.22 -10.53 12.04
C ARG A 57 -16.13 -9.53 12.42
N ASP A 58 -15.55 -8.87 11.42
CA ASP A 58 -14.57 -7.80 11.63
C ASP A 58 -15.19 -6.58 12.35
N PHE A 59 -14.56 -6.16 13.45
CA PHE A 59 -14.86 -4.98 14.27
C PHE A 59 -13.70 -3.97 14.23
N GLY A 60 -12.72 -4.12 13.34
CA GLY A 60 -11.56 -3.24 13.26
C GLY A 60 -11.88 -1.83 12.73
N PRO A 61 -10.95 -0.86 12.93
CA PRO A 61 -11.11 0.48 12.40
C PRO A 61 -11.17 0.49 10.86
N GLU A 62 -12.15 1.20 10.28
CA GLU A 62 -12.27 1.33 8.82
C GLU A 62 -11.06 2.08 8.23
N GLN A 63 -10.17 1.35 7.56
CA GLN A 63 -9.10 1.94 6.76
C GLN A 63 -8.61 0.95 5.71
N SER A 64 -8.79 1.27 4.42
CA SER A 64 -8.14 0.53 3.35
C SER A 64 -6.64 0.85 3.29
N GLY A 65 -5.81 -0.15 3.06
CA GLY A 65 -4.36 0.03 3.00
C GLY A 65 -3.60 -1.21 3.41
N HIS A 66 -2.30 -1.19 3.14
CA HIS A 66 -1.45 -2.33 3.45
C HIS A 66 -0.74 -2.13 4.79
N PHE A 67 -1.19 -2.86 5.81
CA PHE A 67 -0.66 -2.78 7.16
C PHE A 67 0.23 -3.99 7.42
N ARG A 68 1.37 -3.74 8.08
CA ARG A 68 2.38 -4.77 8.34
C ARG A 68 2.61 -5.07 9.81
N SER A 69 2.32 -4.12 10.68
CA SER A 69 2.50 -4.26 12.11
C SER A 69 1.42 -3.50 12.86
N LEU A 70 1.09 -3.99 14.04
CA LEU A 70 0.18 -3.34 14.96
C LEU A 70 0.78 -3.32 16.36
N THR A 71 0.39 -2.34 17.16
CA THR A 71 0.61 -2.34 18.61
C THR A 71 -0.65 -1.84 19.30
N LEU A 72 -0.88 -2.33 20.51
CA LEU A 72 -2.09 -2.12 21.30
C LEU A 72 -1.69 -1.50 22.63
N GLY A 73 -2.54 -0.63 23.18
CA GLY A 73 -2.30 0.00 24.47
C GLY A 73 -3.29 1.14 24.72
N ASP A 74 -3.28 1.71 25.90
CA ASP A 74 -4.06 2.91 26.24
C ASP A 74 -3.18 4.14 26.00
N PHE A 75 -3.32 4.80 24.85
CA PHE A 75 -2.47 5.95 24.48
C PHE A 75 -3.06 7.29 24.93
N ASN A 76 -4.32 7.31 25.36
CA ASN A 76 -5.02 8.49 25.82
C ASN A 76 -5.33 8.49 27.33
N ASN A 77 -4.96 7.41 28.05
CA ASN A 77 -5.20 7.16 29.47
C ASN A 77 -6.69 7.17 29.85
N ASP A 78 -7.57 6.68 28.97
CA ASP A 78 -9.01 6.55 29.23
C ASP A 78 -9.43 5.19 29.81
N GLY A 79 -8.47 4.26 29.94
CA GLY A 79 -8.64 2.91 30.46
C GLY A 79 -9.09 1.89 29.42
N LYS A 80 -9.14 2.26 28.14
CA LYS A 80 -9.58 1.40 27.03
C LYS A 80 -8.44 1.05 26.11
N VAL A 81 -8.66 0.01 25.30
CA VAL A 81 -7.63 -0.45 24.36
C VAL A 81 -7.72 0.35 23.07
N ASP A 82 -6.64 1.08 22.78
CA ASP A 82 -6.43 1.74 21.51
C ASP A 82 -5.57 0.89 20.57
N VAL A 83 -5.65 1.22 19.27
CA VAL A 83 -4.96 0.48 18.21
C VAL A 83 -4.03 1.42 17.46
N VAL A 84 -2.79 0.98 17.27
CA VAL A 84 -1.83 1.65 16.38
C VAL A 84 -1.43 0.71 15.26
N GLY A 85 -1.63 1.14 14.01
CA GLY A 85 -1.31 0.37 12.81
C GLY A 85 -0.24 1.03 11.95
N GLY A 86 0.75 0.25 11.54
CA GLY A 86 1.82 0.66 10.64
C GLY A 86 1.54 0.23 9.20
N SER A 87 1.34 1.20 8.31
CA SER A 87 1.11 0.96 6.88
C SER A 87 2.37 1.22 6.05
N TYR A 88 2.50 0.48 4.95
CA TYR A 88 3.56 0.74 3.97
C TYR A 88 3.06 1.51 2.74
N GLU A 89 1.76 1.46 2.44
CA GLU A 89 1.14 2.17 1.31
C GLU A 89 -0.27 2.69 1.68
N PRO A 90 -0.45 4.01 1.84
CA PRO A 90 0.61 5.02 1.97
C PRO A 90 1.44 4.78 3.24
N GLY A 91 2.75 5.04 3.22
CA GLY A 91 3.60 4.94 4.41
C GLY A 91 3.10 5.85 5.54
N ALA A 92 2.62 5.25 6.63
CA ALA A 92 2.12 5.99 7.78
C ALA A 92 2.00 5.11 9.02
N ILE A 93 1.97 5.73 10.18
CA ILE A 93 1.42 5.13 11.39
C ILE A 93 0.06 5.79 11.64
N PHE A 94 -0.93 5.00 11.99
CA PHE A 94 -2.27 5.44 12.32
C PHE A 94 -2.59 5.03 13.76
N LEU A 95 -3.16 5.95 14.54
CA LEU A 95 -3.63 5.73 15.89
C LEU A 95 -5.15 5.89 15.92
N TRP A 96 -5.84 4.90 16.48
CA TRP A 96 -7.28 4.88 16.69
C TRP A 96 -7.59 4.67 18.15
N PHE A 97 -8.43 5.54 18.71
CA PHE A 97 -8.97 5.38 20.05
C PHE A 97 -10.19 4.48 20.04
N GLY A 98 -10.22 3.51 20.94
CA GLY A 98 -11.32 2.56 21.10
C GLY A 98 -12.28 2.99 22.19
N ASP A 99 -13.56 2.65 22.07
CA ASP A 99 -14.57 2.98 23.09
C ASP A 99 -15.21 1.78 23.80
N ASP A 100 -14.64 0.58 23.65
CA ASP A 100 -15.15 -0.74 24.08
C ASP A 100 -16.50 -1.15 23.45
N ALA A 101 -17.17 -0.26 22.72
CA ALA A 101 -18.41 -0.57 22.01
C ALA A 101 -18.15 -0.93 20.54
N GLY A 102 -16.88 -1.09 20.16
CA GLY A 102 -16.44 -1.35 18.79
C GLY A 102 -16.44 -0.10 17.90
N ASN A 103 -16.54 1.11 18.47
CA ASN A 103 -16.34 2.34 17.71
C ASN A 103 -14.87 2.77 17.78
N TRP A 104 -14.34 3.21 16.64
CA TRP A 104 -12.95 3.63 16.50
C TRP A 104 -12.88 5.08 16.02
N GLU A 105 -12.34 5.95 16.85
CA GLU A 105 -12.04 7.33 16.47
C GLU A 105 -10.59 7.43 15.99
N ARG A 106 -10.35 7.91 14.77
CA ARG A 106 -8.99 8.15 14.30
C ARG A 106 -8.40 9.38 14.98
N ALA A 107 -7.52 9.16 15.94
CA ALA A 107 -6.87 10.22 16.70
C ALA A 107 -5.78 10.94 15.90
N GLN A 108 -4.86 10.19 15.30
CA GLN A 108 -3.68 10.78 14.66
C GLN A 108 -3.16 9.93 13.50
N ARG A 109 -2.58 10.62 12.51
CA ARG A 109 -1.85 10.02 11.39
C ARG A 109 -0.44 10.58 11.30
N PHE A 110 0.55 9.72 11.51
CA PHE A 110 1.97 10.04 11.36
C PHE A 110 2.41 9.76 9.93
N LYS A 111 2.62 10.80 9.13
CA LYS A 111 3.06 10.65 7.74
C LYS A 111 4.54 10.29 7.70
N ILE A 112 4.86 9.11 7.18
CA ILE A 112 6.23 8.60 7.11
C ILE A 112 6.54 8.23 5.66
N ARG A 113 7.71 8.62 5.15
CA ARG A 113 8.14 8.22 3.80
C ARG A 113 8.84 6.87 3.89
N GLY A 114 8.07 5.79 3.94
CA GLY A 114 8.63 4.45 4.04
C GLY A 114 7.62 3.38 4.46
N ASP A 115 8.08 2.13 4.44
CA ASP A 115 7.39 0.95 4.94
C ASP A 115 7.58 0.85 6.44
N ILE A 116 6.51 0.90 7.23
CA ILE A 116 6.58 0.51 8.64
C ILE A 116 6.69 -1.01 8.72
N ARG A 117 7.67 -1.50 9.49
CA ARG A 117 8.01 -2.92 9.61
C ARG A 117 7.59 -3.52 10.93
N SER A 118 7.85 -2.82 12.02
CA SER A 118 7.44 -3.20 13.37
C SER A 118 7.09 -1.96 14.17
N LEU A 119 6.13 -2.10 15.07
CA LEU A 119 5.76 -1.11 16.06
C LEU A 119 5.92 -1.72 17.46
N ALA A 120 6.24 -0.88 18.44
CA ALA A 120 6.11 -1.20 19.85
C ALA A 120 5.67 0.06 20.60
N ALA A 121 5.07 -0.15 21.76
CA ALA A 121 4.59 0.92 22.63
C ALA A 121 5.11 0.73 24.06
N GLY A 122 5.40 1.84 24.73
CA GLY A 122 5.93 1.86 26.09
C GLY A 122 6.25 3.28 26.52
N ASP A 123 6.35 3.51 27.83
CA ASP A 123 6.71 4.81 28.39
C ASP A 123 8.24 5.00 28.31
N LEU A 124 8.74 5.74 27.32
CA LEU A 124 10.18 5.89 27.04
C LEU A 124 10.80 7.06 27.82
N ASN A 125 9.96 7.92 28.40
CA ASN A 125 10.37 9.12 29.13
C ASN A 125 9.92 9.14 30.61
N ASN A 126 9.32 8.05 31.08
CA ASN A 126 8.80 7.84 32.43
C ASN A 126 7.77 8.91 32.86
N ASP A 127 6.94 9.38 31.93
CA ASP A 127 5.90 10.39 32.19
C ASP A 127 4.49 9.79 32.42
N GLY A 128 4.35 8.48 32.29
CA GLY A 128 3.12 7.73 32.47
C GLY A 128 2.22 7.67 31.23
N TRP A 129 2.68 8.17 30.08
CA TRP A 129 1.99 8.05 28.79
C TRP A 129 2.71 7.06 27.90
N LEU A 130 1.94 6.27 27.14
CA LEU A 130 2.55 5.36 26.17
C LEU A 130 3.10 6.14 24.98
N ASP A 131 4.38 5.95 24.70
CA ASP A 131 5.06 6.40 23.50
C ASP A 131 5.01 5.32 22.42
N ILE A 132 5.27 5.72 21.17
CA ILE A 132 5.33 4.80 20.03
C ILE A 132 6.77 4.74 19.52
N ILE A 133 7.27 3.54 19.25
CA ILE A 133 8.52 3.34 18.53
C ILE A 133 8.28 2.47 17.29
N SER A 134 8.97 2.78 16.20
CA SER A 134 8.82 2.06 14.93
C SER A 134 10.13 1.79 14.25
N THR A 135 10.15 0.71 13.48
CA THR A 135 11.15 0.46 12.45
C THR A 135 10.57 0.75 11.08
N SER A 136 11.31 1.50 10.27
CA SER A 136 10.91 1.88 8.92
C SER A 136 11.93 1.47 7.86
N MET A 137 11.44 1.17 6.65
CA MET A 137 12.25 0.96 5.44
C MET A 137 11.89 1.97 4.35
N GLY A 138 12.78 2.25 3.40
CA GLY A 138 12.64 3.32 2.40
C GLY A 138 13.39 4.61 2.77
N ASP A 139 12.78 5.77 2.52
CA ASP A 139 13.46 7.08 2.70
C ASP A 139 13.74 7.40 4.19
N THR A 140 12.92 6.82 5.06
CA THR A 140 12.95 6.95 6.53
C THR A 140 13.60 5.76 7.24
N ASN A 141 14.42 4.95 6.54
CA ASN A 141 15.18 3.84 7.11
C ASN A 141 15.72 4.12 8.52
N GLY A 142 15.48 3.22 9.47
CA GLY A 142 15.98 3.31 10.84
C GLY A 142 14.90 3.00 11.89
N VAL A 143 15.26 3.25 13.15
CA VAL A 143 14.37 3.23 14.31
C VAL A 143 14.00 4.67 14.68
N GLN A 144 12.71 4.93 14.87
CA GLN A 144 12.17 6.23 15.22
C GLN A 144 11.24 6.13 16.42
N ALA A 145 11.29 7.11 17.31
CA ALA A 145 10.42 7.21 18.49
C ALA A 145 9.52 8.46 18.39
N TRP A 146 8.24 8.32 18.73
CA TRP A 146 7.26 9.39 18.87
C TRP A 146 6.89 9.48 20.34
N ILE A 147 7.28 10.59 20.96
CA ILE A 147 6.99 10.85 22.37
C ILE A 147 5.59 11.45 22.51
N ASN A 148 4.81 10.91 23.43
CA ASN A 148 3.46 11.28 23.77
C ASN A 148 3.44 12.24 24.95
N GLU A 149 3.38 13.54 24.68
CA GLU A 149 3.31 14.54 25.74
C GLU A 149 1.85 14.81 26.11
N ASN A 150 1.30 14.00 27.01
CA ASN A 150 -0.07 14.11 27.52
C ASN A 150 -1.17 13.94 26.46
N GLY A 151 -1.15 12.83 25.73
CA GLY A 151 -2.12 12.49 24.67
C GLY A 151 -1.85 13.22 23.35
N ARG A 152 -0.66 13.81 23.18
CA ARG A 152 -0.24 14.53 21.98
C ARG A 152 1.14 14.10 21.55
N PHE A 153 1.24 13.56 20.34
CA PHE A 153 2.51 13.16 19.78
C PHE A 153 3.17 14.27 18.98
N GLY A 154 4.47 14.49 19.26
CA GLY A 154 5.33 15.42 18.52
C GLY A 154 5.94 14.84 17.25
N ASP A 155 6.98 15.51 16.74
CA ASP A 155 7.80 15.02 15.63
C ASP A 155 8.64 13.79 16.05
N PRO A 156 8.89 12.83 15.13
CA PRO A 156 9.70 11.65 15.44
C PRO A 156 11.15 12.01 15.75
N GLN A 157 11.70 11.34 16.76
CA GLN A 157 13.10 11.40 17.12
C GLN A 157 13.83 10.17 16.56
N PRO A 158 14.95 10.34 15.83
CA PRO A 158 15.73 9.21 15.34
C PRO A 158 16.47 8.53 16.50
N VAL A 159 16.24 7.23 16.68
CA VAL A 159 16.95 6.40 17.67
C VAL A 159 18.20 5.78 17.04
N SER A 160 18.16 5.45 15.75
CA SER A 160 19.25 4.81 15.03
C SER A 160 19.75 5.61 13.83
N GLU A 161 20.93 5.23 13.32
CA GLU A 161 21.35 5.57 11.95
C GLU A 161 20.45 4.88 10.91
N LYS A 162 20.62 5.25 9.63
CA LYS A 162 19.86 4.68 8.50
C LYS A 162 20.34 3.27 8.15
N ASP A 163 19.73 2.28 8.79
CA ASP A 163 19.86 0.84 8.50
C ASP A 163 18.48 0.18 8.32
N LEU A 164 18.46 -1.08 7.89
CA LEU A 164 17.22 -1.85 7.66
C LEU A 164 16.88 -2.69 8.90
N PHE A 165 15.94 -2.19 9.70
CA PHE A 165 15.41 -2.88 10.88
C PHE A 165 14.03 -3.48 10.61
N ASP A 166 13.77 -4.66 11.15
CA ASP A 166 12.52 -5.39 11.00
C ASP A 166 11.84 -5.49 12.38
N GLY A 167 11.86 -6.63 13.06
CA GLY A 167 11.31 -6.76 14.42
C GLY A 167 11.96 -5.83 15.45
N LEU A 168 11.14 -5.37 16.41
CA LEU A 168 11.47 -4.39 17.43
C LEU A 168 10.82 -4.78 18.76
N ARG A 169 11.55 -4.69 19.88
CA ARG A 169 11.03 -4.89 21.25
C ARG A 169 11.56 -3.82 22.20
N LEU A 170 10.83 -3.59 23.28
CA LEU A 170 11.21 -2.74 24.39
C LEU A 170 11.39 -3.59 25.64
N ALA A 171 12.49 -3.38 26.37
CA ALA A 171 12.76 -4.06 27.63
C ALA A 171 13.83 -3.30 28.43
N ASP A 172 13.82 -3.40 29.76
CA ASP A 172 14.88 -2.87 30.63
C ASP A 172 15.99 -3.91 30.80
N ILE A 173 17.04 -3.80 29.97
CA ILE A 173 18.08 -4.83 29.81
C ILE A 173 19.11 -4.76 30.93
N ASP A 174 19.40 -3.56 31.43
CA ASP A 174 20.38 -3.32 32.49
C ASP A 174 19.75 -3.09 33.87
N ASN A 175 18.42 -3.25 33.96
CA ASN A 175 17.63 -3.19 35.19
C ASN A 175 17.76 -1.83 35.89
N ASP A 176 17.84 -0.76 35.10
CA ASP A 176 17.96 0.62 35.57
C ASP A 176 16.60 1.33 35.73
N GLY A 177 15.52 0.65 35.33
CA GLY A 177 14.13 1.12 35.38
C GLY A 177 13.69 1.87 34.12
N ASN A 178 14.52 1.98 33.09
CA ASN A 178 14.19 2.66 31.83
C ASN A 178 14.04 1.64 30.71
N LEU A 179 13.09 1.89 29.80
CA LEU A 179 12.92 1.03 28.64
C LEU A 179 14.04 1.24 27.61
N ASP A 180 14.73 0.15 27.27
CA ASP A 180 15.69 0.07 26.18
C ASP A 180 15.04 -0.41 24.89
N VAL A 181 15.71 -0.16 23.77
CA VAL A 181 15.24 -0.52 22.44
C VAL A 181 16.07 -1.66 21.88
N ILE A 182 15.41 -2.73 21.44
CA ILE A 182 16.05 -3.88 20.78
C ILE A 182 15.48 -4.02 19.37
N ALA A 183 16.32 -3.99 18.34
CA ALA A 183 15.89 -4.13 16.96
C ALA A 183 16.67 -5.20 16.18
N ALA A 184 15.95 -5.99 15.41
CA ALA A 184 16.49 -6.97 14.46
C ALA A 184 16.95 -6.26 13.19
N ASN A 185 18.24 -6.32 12.90
CA ASN A 185 18.85 -5.68 11.74
C ASN A 185 19.06 -6.69 10.62
N LYS A 186 18.45 -6.41 9.46
CA LYS A 186 18.54 -7.23 8.25
C LYS A 186 19.33 -6.60 7.12
N THR A 187 20.13 -5.58 7.40
CA THR A 187 20.82 -4.79 6.35
C THR A 187 21.69 -5.65 5.44
N SER A 188 22.51 -6.54 5.99
CA SER A 188 23.27 -7.56 5.24
C SER A 188 23.89 -8.57 6.20
N VAL A 189 24.48 -9.64 5.69
CA VAL A 189 25.21 -10.62 6.52
C VAL A 189 26.38 -9.99 7.29
N PHE A 190 27.02 -8.94 6.76
CA PHE A 190 28.19 -8.31 7.37
C PHE A 190 27.89 -7.03 8.17
N LYS A 191 26.67 -6.50 8.06
CA LYS A 191 26.22 -5.25 8.69
C LYS A 191 24.87 -5.37 9.40
N GLY A 192 24.29 -6.55 9.48
CA GLY A 192 23.06 -6.84 10.21
C GLY A 192 23.34 -7.16 11.67
N GLY A 193 22.46 -7.92 12.30
CA GLY A 193 22.62 -8.37 13.67
C GLY A 193 21.41 -8.05 14.54
N ILE A 194 21.63 -7.97 15.86
CA ILE A 194 20.66 -7.44 16.81
C ILE A 194 21.31 -6.21 17.41
N ASN A 195 20.60 -5.10 17.34
CA ASN A 195 21.05 -3.82 17.85
C ASN A 195 20.25 -3.46 19.10
N VAL A 196 20.94 -2.88 20.07
CA VAL A 196 20.36 -2.40 21.33
C VAL A 196 20.72 -0.93 21.48
N TRP A 197 19.78 -0.15 22.03
CA TRP A 197 20.01 1.23 22.45
C TRP A 197 19.45 1.41 23.85
N MET A 198 20.31 1.86 24.78
CA MET A 198 19.92 2.02 26.16
C MET A 198 19.09 3.28 26.36
N GLY A 199 17.95 3.14 27.02
CA GLY A 199 17.08 4.21 27.42
C GLY A 199 17.71 5.07 28.52
N THR A 200 17.36 6.34 28.56
CA THR A 200 17.80 7.25 29.63
C THR A 200 16.66 7.67 30.55
N GLY A 201 15.46 7.13 30.32
CA GLY A 201 14.22 7.55 31.00
C GLY A 201 13.78 8.98 30.66
N LYS A 202 14.25 9.53 29.53
CA LYS A 202 13.93 10.90 29.08
C LYS A 202 13.50 10.95 27.62
N GLY A 203 13.16 9.81 27.03
CA GLY A 203 12.92 9.68 25.59
C GLY A 203 14.19 9.81 24.73
N THR A 204 15.38 9.78 25.35
CA THR A 204 16.67 9.76 24.63
C THR A 204 17.40 8.46 24.82
N PHE A 205 18.21 8.07 23.83
CA PHE A 205 18.86 6.76 23.79
C PHE A 205 20.37 6.89 23.58
N ILE A 206 21.13 6.06 24.29
CA ILE A 206 22.58 5.98 24.16
C ILE A 206 22.91 4.73 23.34
N GLN A 207 23.59 4.94 22.21
CA GLN A 207 23.97 3.86 21.32
C GLN A 207 25.12 3.04 21.91
N GLU A 208 24.89 1.77 22.28
CA GLU A 208 25.95 0.75 22.32
C GLU A 208 25.46 -0.71 22.35
N SER A 209 26.37 -1.60 21.92
CA SER A 209 26.32 -3.06 21.75
C SER A 209 24.97 -3.79 21.83
N GLY A 210 24.60 -4.48 20.75
CA GLY A 210 23.80 -5.71 20.85
C GLY A 210 24.68 -6.96 20.73
N PRO A 211 24.11 -8.16 20.86
CA PRO A 211 24.87 -9.41 20.99
C PRO A 211 25.64 -9.81 19.72
N THR A 212 25.27 -9.26 18.57
CA THR A 212 25.94 -9.57 17.29
C THR A 212 25.75 -8.48 16.25
N ARG A 213 26.73 -8.33 15.36
CA ARG A 213 26.70 -7.45 14.18
C ARG A 213 26.83 -8.23 12.86
N ARG A 214 26.41 -9.50 12.87
CA ARG A 214 26.49 -10.41 11.73
C ARG A 214 25.16 -11.11 11.52
N ASN A 215 24.93 -11.53 10.29
CA ASN A 215 23.71 -12.17 9.78
C ASN A 215 22.52 -11.20 9.73
N MET A 216 21.45 -11.66 9.08
CA MET A 216 20.24 -10.87 8.85
C MET A 216 19.14 -11.42 9.74
N TYR A 217 18.65 -10.60 10.68
CA TYR A 217 17.57 -10.96 11.58
C TYR A 217 16.26 -10.30 11.16
N SER A 218 15.19 -11.09 11.13
CA SER A 218 13.81 -10.67 10.82
C SER A 218 13.03 -10.31 12.09
N ASP A 219 13.38 -10.91 13.22
CA ASP A 219 12.71 -10.66 14.50
C ASP A 219 13.62 -10.91 15.69
N VAL A 220 13.23 -10.36 16.83
CA VAL A 220 13.92 -10.49 18.12
C VAL A 220 12.89 -10.53 19.24
N GLU A 221 13.15 -11.33 20.27
CA GLU A 221 12.37 -11.39 21.50
C GLU A 221 13.29 -11.45 22.72
N VAL A 222 12.71 -11.15 23.87
CA VAL A 222 13.38 -11.09 25.18
C VAL A 222 12.78 -12.12 26.14
N GLY A 223 13.58 -12.61 27.10
CA GLY A 223 13.12 -13.54 28.14
C GLY A 223 14.25 -13.91 29.11
N ASP A 224 13.95 -14.60 30.20
CA ASP A 224 14.96 -15.14 31.13
C ASP A 224 15.11 -16.65 30.88
N PHE A 225 16.02 -17.03 29.97
CA PHE A 225 16.14 -18.41 29.49
C PHE A 225 16.95 -19.31 30.42
N ASP A 226 17.69 -18.75 31.37
CA ASP A 226 18.50 -19.48 32.37
C ASP A 226 18.06 -19.25 33.84
N ASN A 227 16.92 -18.59 34.03
CA ASN A 227 16.29 -18.29 35.33
C ASN A 227 17.22 -17.53 36.30
N ASP A 228 18.14 -16.73 35.78
CA ASP A 228 19.08 -15.95 36.59
C ASP A 228 18.52 -14.56 36.97
N GLY A 229 17.32 -14.22 36.49
CA GLY A 229 16.62 -12.98 36.72
C GLY A 229 17.07 -11.82 35.83
N LYS A 230 17.82 -12.09 34.76
CA LYS A 230 18.30 -11.08 33.81
C LYS A 230 17.70 -11.32 32.43
N ILE A 231 17.70 -10.26 31.62
CA ILE A 231 17.10 -10.32 30.29
C ILE A 231 18.08 -10.91 29.27
N ASP A 232 17.68 -12.04 28.71
CA ASP A 232 18.30 -12.70 27.58
C ASP A 232 17.59 -12.34 26.27
N LEU A 233 18.24 -12.66 25.15
CA LEU A 233 17.74 -12.37 23.80
C LEU A 233 17.65 -13.62 22.93
N VAL A 234 16.60 -13.71 22.13
CA VAL A 234 16.50 -14.67 21.02
C VAL A 234 16.30 -13.94 19.70
N GLY A 235 17.03 -14.36 18.67
CA GLY A 235 16.97 -13.76 17.33
C GLY A 235 16.55 -14.77 16.27
N ALA A 236 15.61 -14.37 15.42
CA ALA A 236 15.21 -15.09 14.22
C ALA A 236 16.00 -14.60 13.01
N ALA A 237 16.91 -15.42 12.49
CA ALA A 237 17.64 -15.12 11.26
C ALA A 237 17.10 -15.90 10.05
N TRP A 238 17.31 -15.34 8.86
CA TRP A 238 16.91 -15.93 7.58
C TRP A 238 18.06 -15.87 6.55
N GLY A 239 17.94 -16.67 5.48
CA GLY A 239 18.88 -16.71 4.35
C GLY A 239 19.74 -17.98 4.28
N GLU A 240 20.24 -18.28 3.08
CA GLU A 240 20.98 -19.52 2.76
C GLU A 240 22.30 -19.68 3.54
N ASP A 241 22.97 -18.56 3.85
CA ASP A 241 24.28 -18.52 4.51
C ASP A 241 24.23 -18.12 6.00
N GLY A 242 23.19 -18.51 6.74
CA GLY A 242 23.17 -18.30 8.19
C GLY A 242 21.82 -18.13 8.87
N GLY A 243 20.71 -18.53 8.23
CA GLY A 243 19.39 -18.60 8.86
C GLY A 243 19.37 -19.58 10.04
N ALA A 244 19.03 -19.06 11.22
CA ALA A 244 19.02 -19.81 12.47
C ALA A 244 18.23 -19.08 13.56
N LEU A 245 17.78 -19.83 14.56
CA LEU A 245 17.39 -19.30 15.86
C LEU A 245 18.62 -19.31 16.77
N ARG A 246 18.93 -18.17 17.37
CA ARG A 246 20.08 -17.99 18.25
C ARG A 246 19.67 -17.31 19.54
N VAL A 247 20.29 -17.75 20.63
CA VAL A 247 20.03 -17.24 21.97
C VAL A 247 21.33 -16.67 22.53
N TRP A 248 21.20 -15.57 23.26
CA TRP A 248 22.29 -14.92 23.98
C TRP A 248 21.86 -14.63 25.42
N LEU A 249 22.63 -15.14 26.36
CA LEU A 249 22.39 -14.95 27.79
C LEU A 249 22.93 -13.60 28.24
N GLY A 250 22.10 -12.79 28.87
CA GLY A 250 22.40 -11.46 29.35
C GLY A 250 23.11 -11.47 30.69
N SER A 251 24.09 -10.59 30.88
CA SER A 251 24.72 -10.38 32.19
C SER A 251 24.05 -9.30 33.04
N GLY A 252 22.98 -8.65 32.53
CA GLY A 252 22.24 -7.59 33.21
C GLY A 252 22.97 -6.25 33.30
N ASP A 253 24.08 -6.10 32.58
CA ASP A 253 24.84 -4.85 32.44
C ASP A 253 24.91 -4.43 30.95
N GLY A 254 23.95 -4.87 30.14
CA GLY A 254 23.93 -4.62 28.70
C GLY A 254 24.96 -5.41 27.89
N ARG A 255 25.44 -6.55 28.41
CA ARG A 255 26.31 -7.48 27.67
C ARG A 255 25.67 -8.86 27.58
N TRP A 256 26.08 -9.63 26.59
CA TRP A 256 25.57 -10.97 26.36
C TRP A 256 26.65 -11.97 25.97
N SER A 257 26.40 -13.24 26.31
CA SER A 257 27.18 -14.39 25.88
C SER A 257 26.33 -15.28 24.97
N ALA A 258 26.83 -15.59 23.79
CA ALA A 258 26.13 -16.50 22.88
C ALA A 258 26.08 -17.91 23.46
N VAL A 259 24.91 -18.54 23.43
CA VAL A 259 24.79 -19.97 23.72
C VAL A 259 25.54 -20.73 22.63
N GLU A 260 26.42 -21.67 23.00
CA GLU A 260 27.31 -22.37 22.05
C GLU A 260 26.53 -23.14 20.98
N SER A 261 25.38 -23.72 21.35
CA SER A 261 24.53 -24.47 20.44
C SER A 261 23.47 -23.59 19.78
N ILE A 262 23.40 -23.64 18.44
CA ILE A 262 22.28 -23.10 17.68
C ILE A 262 20.99 -23.85 18.06
N VAL A 263 19.91 -23.11 18.33
CA VAL A 263 18.61 -23.67 18.74
C VAL A 263 17.97 -24.45 17.59
N ASP A 264 17.83 -23.83 16.42
CA ASP A 264 17.38 -24.49 15.20
C ASP A 264 17.96 -23.79 13.96
N ILE A 265 18.09 -24.54 12.87
CA ILE A 265 18.62 -24.04 11.59
C ILE A 265 17.46 -23.99 10.59
N GLY A 266 17.30 -22.85 9.91
CA GLY A 266 16.16 -22.61 9.02
C GLY A 266 15.99 -21.14 8.68
N SER A 267 14.95 -20.80 7.90
CA SER A 267 14.60 -19.40 7.60
C SER A 267 13.43 -18.95 8.45
N PHE A 268 13.71 -18.18 9.49
CA PHE A 268 12.70 -17.74 10.47
C PHE A 268 12.27 -16.30 10.18
N TRP A 269 10.98 -16.00 10.31
CA TRP A 269 10.41 -14.66 10.13
C TRP A 269 9.90 -14.04 11.42
N GLY A 270 9.44 -14.87 12.35
CA GLY A 270 8.97 -14.43 13.65
C GLY A 270 9.38 -15.38 14.76
N VAL A 271 9.52 -14.82 15.96
CA VAL A 271 9.76 -15.55 17.20
C VAL A 271 8.90 -14.96 18.31
N ASP A 272 8.50 -15.81 19.25
CA ASP A 272 7.74 -15.44 20.45
C ASP A 272 8.25 -16.29 21.63
N VAL A 273 8.11 -15.80 22.86
CA VAL A 273 8.65 -16.44 24.07
C VAL A 273 7.54 -16.57 25.11
N ALA A 274 7.30 -17.80 25.59
CA ALA A 274 6.33 -18.06 26.65
C ALA A 274 6.57 -19.44 27.29
N ASP A 275 6.12 -19.65 28.53
CA ASP A 275 6.07 -20.99 29.15
C ASP A 275 4.83 -21.76 28.66
N VAL A 276 4.96 -22.39 27.50
CA VAL A 276 3.82 -23.05 26.83
C VAL A 276 3.49 -24.40 27.49
N ASN A 277 4.49 -25.03 28.11
CA ASN A 277 4.34 -26.34 28.70
C ASN A 277 3.99 -26.32 30.21
N GLY A 278 4.10 -25.15 30.86
CA GLY A 278 3.77 -24.91 32.26
C GLY A 278 4.84 -25.40 33.25
N ASP A 279 6.10 -25.55 32.81
CA ASP A 279 7.21 -26.04 33.65
C ASP A 279 7.98 -24.93 34.37
N GLY A 280 7.60 -23.68 34.13
CA GLY A 280 8.20 -22.49 34.72
C GLY A 280 9.42 -21.95 33.96
N ASN A 281 9.84 -22.58 32.86
CA ASN A 281 10.93 -22.10 32.02
C ASN A 281 10.39 -21.50 30.70
N PRO A 282 10.97 -20.42 30.18
CA PRO A 282 10.51 -19.88 28.91
C PRO A 282 10.82 -20.82 27.73
N ASP A 283 9.80 -21.10 26.92
CA ASP A 283 9.92 -21.80 25.64
C ASP A 283 9.99 -20.81 24.48
N ILE A 284 10.60 -21.22 23.36
CA ILE A 284 10.68 -20.41 22.14
C ILE A 284 9.66 -20.93 21.12
N ILE A 285 8.77 -20.08 20.63
CA ILE A 285 7.87 -20.35 19.52
C ILE A 285 8.45 -19.71 18.27
N SER A 286 8.63 -20.47 17.19
CA SER A 286 9.23 -19.98 15.96
C SER A 286 8.29 -20.11 14.77
N ALA A 287 8.12 -19.02 14.02
CA ALA A 287 7.43 -18.98 12.73
C ALA A 287 8.46 -18.96 11.59
N ALA A 288 8.41 -19.97 10.72
CA ALA A 288 9.39 -20.16 9.66
C ALA A 288 8.76 -20.09 8.26
N ASN A 289 9.59 -19.66 7.31
CA ASN A 289 9.30 -19.76 5.89
C ASN A 289 9.51 -21.21 5.44
N PHE A 290 8.49 -21.83 4.86
CA PHE A 290 8.45 -23.22 4.39
C PHE A 290 8.66 -24.33 5.43
N ASP A 291 8.91 -24.00 6.70
CA ASP A 291 9.18 -24.98 7.78
C ASP A 291 8.18 -24.89 8.95
N GLY A 292 7.10 -24.14 8.75
CA GLY A 292 5.93 -24.09 9.63
C GLY A 292 6.18 -23.43 11.00
N VAL A 293 5.39 -23.85 11.99
CA VAL A 293 5.46 -23.36 13.38
C VAL A 293 6.00 -24.47 14.29
N LYS A 294 6.96 -24.11 15.14
CA LYS A 294 7.61 -25.02 16.10
C LYS A 294 7.70 -24.38 17.48
N ILE A 295 7.72 -25.23 18.51
CA ILE A 295 7.98 -24.88 19.90
C ILE A 295 9.30 -25.55 20.29
N HIS A 296 10.25 -24.80 20.83
CA HIS A 296 11.51 -25.29 21.35
C HIS A 296 11.46 -25.14 22.87
N TYR A 297 11.49 -26.26 23.58
CA TYR A 297 11.28 -26.30 25.02
C TYR A 297 12.56 -25.88 25.76
N GLY A 298 12.43 -24.88 26.63
CA GLY A 298 13.51 -24.41 27.49
C GLY A 298 13.81 -25.43 28.59
N ASN A 299 15.08 -25.54 28.98
CA ASN A 299 15.48 -26.33 30.15
C ASN A 299 15.73 -25.48 31.41
N GLY A 300 15.57 -24.16 31.31
CA GLY A 300 15.86 -23.22 32.40
C GLY A 300 17.35 -23.00 32.67
N GLU A 301 18.23 -23.44 31.78
CA GLU A 301 19.69 -23.24 31.84
C GLU A 301 20.21 -22.68 30.49
N GLY A 302 19.35 -22.01 29.72
CA GLY A 302 19.66 -21.46 28.39
C GLY A 302 19.66 -22.48 27.22
N GLY A 303 19.24 -23.73 27.46
CA GLY A 303 19.27 -24.81 26.49
C GLY A 303 17.89 -25.20 25.92
N PHE A 304 17.83 -25.45 24.60
CA PHE A 304 16.59 -25.71 23.84
C PHE A 304 16.60 -27.03 23.04
N SER A 305 17.11 -28.11 23.66
CA SER A 305 17.37 -29.36 22.94
C SER A 305 16.13 -30.16 22.50
N LYS A 306 14.97 -29.92 23.13
CA LYS A 306 13.71 -30.60 22.81
C LYS A 306 12.81 -29.66 22.01
N LYS A 307 12.15 -30.17 20.96
CA LYS A 307 11.20 -29.38 20.19
C LYS A 307 9.96 -30.15 19.76
N LYS A 308 8.84 -29.44 19.66
CA LYS A 308 7.58 -29.88 19.09
C LYS A 308 7.33 -29.15 17.78
N VAL A 309 6.98 -29.89 16.73
CA VAL A 309 6.57 -29.32 15.45
C VAL A 309 5.03 -29.33 15.41
N LEU A 310 4.42 -28.15 15.29
CA LEU A 310 2.95 -28.01 15.18
C LEU A 310 2.49 -28.24 13.75
N THR A 311 3.22 -27.67 12.78
CA THR A 311 3.01 -27.90 11.35
C THR A 311 4.34 -27.82 10.60
N LYS A 312 4.45 -28.55 9.49
CA LYS A 312 5.58 -28.50 8.55
C LYS A 312 5.20 -27.88 7.21
N LYS A 313 3.99 -27.35 7.09
CA LYS A 313 3.42 -26.80 5.86
C LYS A 313 2.92 -25.39 6.13
N GLY A 314 3.10 -24.52 5.14
CA GLY A 314 2.68 -23.12 5.18
C GLY A 314 3.86 -22.17 5.46
N ASN A 315 3.65 -20.91 5.10
CA ASN A 315 4.59 -19.82 5.34
C ASN A 315 4.02 -18.89 6.40
N PHE A 316 4.69 -18.80 7.54
CA PHE A 316 4.19 -18.06 8.71
C PHE A 316 5.00 -16.80 8.95
N TRP A 317 4.32 -15.66 9.11
CA TRP A 317 4.94 -14.39 9.48
C TRP A 317 5.17 -14.29 10.98
N ARG A 318 4.10 -14.46 11.76
CA ARG A 318 4.12 -14.41 13.23
C ARG A 318 3.42 -15.63 13.79
N ALA A 319 3.85 -16.07 14.96
CA ALA A 319 3.16 -17.03 15.79
C ALA A 319 3.32 -16.57 17.24
N LYS A 320 2.22 -16.39 17.97
CA LYS A 320 2.22 -15.90 19.35
C LYS A 320 1.48 -16.83 20.28
N ALA A 321 1.98 -16.94 21.51
CA ALA A 321 1.41 -17.78 22.55
C ALA A 321 0.55 -16.95 23.53
N VAL A 322 -0.69 -17.37 23.74
CA VAL A 322 -1.66 -16.68 24.62
C VAL A 322 -2.80 -17.62 24.98
N ASP A 323 -3.32 -17.56 26.20
CA ASP A 323 -4.53 -18.29 26.60
C ASP A 323 -5.77 -17.62 25.97
N LEU A 324 -6.18 -18.08 24.79
CA LEU A 324 -7.28 -17.43 24.07
C LEU A 324 -8.64 -17.89 24.61
N ASN A 325 -8.72 -19.13 25.09
CA ASN A 325 -9.99 -19.75 25.48
C ASN A 325 -10.25 -19.71 27.00
N ASN A 326 -9.37 -19.05 27.76
CA ASN A 326 -9.42 -18.91 29.21
C ASN A 326 -9.43 -20.28 29.94
N ASP A 327 -8.76 -21.29 29.38
CA ASP A 327 -8.66 -22.64 29.99
C ASP A 327 -7.44 -22.81 30.91
N GLY A 328 -6.59 -21.78 30.99
CA GLY A 328 -5.37 -21.74 31.79
C GLY A 328 -4.15 -22.37 31.11
N LEU A 329 -4.27 -22.79 29.85
CA LEU A 329 -3.17 -23.26 29.02
C LEU A 329 -2.93 -22.26 27.88
N LEU A 330 -1.65 -22.02 27.54
CA LEU A 330 -1.33 -21.15 26.42
C LEU A 330 -1.67 -21.83 25.09
N ASP A 331 -2.46 -21.15 24.28
CA ASP A 331 -2.73 -21.49 22.89
C ASP A 331 -1.74 -20.78 21.97
N ILE A 332 -1.73 -21.14 20.68
CA ILE A 332 -0.87 -20.50 19.69
C ILE A 332 -1.71 -19.99 18.53
N ALA A 333 -1.60 -18.71 18.21
CA ALA A 333 -2.19 -18.13 17.01
C ALA A 333 -1.11 -17.65 16.06
N ALA A 334 -1.24 -17.95 14.77
CA ALA A 334 -0.26 -17.60 13.76
C ALA A 334 -0.88 -17.01 12.49
N THR A 335 -0.13 -16.10 11.88
CA THR A 335 -0.48 -15.40 10.63
C THR A 335 0.28 -15.99 9.45
N LEU A 336 -0.41 -16.15 8.32
CA LEU A 336 0.14 -16.78 7.14
C LEU A 336 0.38 -15.79 6.01
N SER A 337 1.51 -15.97 5.32
CA SER A 337 1.91 -15.15 4.17
C SER A 337 1.44 -15.69 2.82
N ASP A 338 0.85 -16.89 2.80
CA ASP A 338 0.49 -17.64 1.59
C ASP A 338 -1.02 -17.58 1.29
N ASN A 339 -1.66 -16.50 1.72
CA ASN A 339 -3.09 -16.24 1.53
C ASN A 339 -4.02 -17.24 2.25
N ASN A 340 -3.56 -17.83 3.35
CA ASN A 340 -4.31 -18.83 4.12
C ASN A 340 -4.80 -18.31 5.48
N GLY A 341 -4.89 -16.98 5.66
CA GLY A 341 -5.54 -16.39 6.81
C GLY A 341 -4.79 -16.49 8.14
N ILE A 342 -5.54 -16.77 9.20
CA ILE A 342 -5.06 -16.93 10.59
C ILE A 342 -5.36 -18.36 11.05
N ILE A 343 -4.39 -19.02 11.67
CA ILE A 343 -4.55 -20.37 12.24
C ILE A 343 -4.31 -20.31 13.75
N VAL A 344 -5.22 -20.93 14.51
CA VAL A 344 -5.11 -21.09 15.97
C VAL A 344 -4.96 -22.58 16.31
N TRP A 345 -4.05 -22.89 17.22
CA TRP A 345 -3.90 -24.20 17.86
C TRP A 345 -4.21 -24.08 19.34
N TYR A 346 -5.25 -24.79 19.78
CA TYR A 346 -5.60 -24.91 21.19
C TYR A 346 -4.78 -25.98 21.88
N GLN A 347 -4.32 -25.69 23.11
CA GLN A 347 -3.67 -26.68 23.94
C GLN A 347 -4.70 -27.44 24.79
N ALA A 348 -5.18 -28.59 24.30
CA ALA A 348 -6.22 -29.37 25.00
C ALA A 348 -5.75 -30.06 26.30
N SER A 349 -4.44 -30.26 26.48
CA SER A 349 -3.78 -30.76 27.69
C SER A 349 -2.25 -30.68 27.48
N MET A 350 -1.43 -30.83 28.53
CA MET A 350 0.05 -30.86 28.41
C MET A 350 0.51 -31.69 27.20
N PHE A 351 1.14 -31.01 26.22
CA PHE A 351 1.68 -31.54 24.96
C PHE A 351 0.67 -32.03 23.90
N LYS A 352 -0.64 -31.85 24.11
CA LYS A 352 -1.69 -32.20 23.15
C LYS A 352 -2.30 -30.95 22.53
N TRP A 353 -2.06 -30.80 21.23
CA TRP A 353 -2.51 -29.65 20.43
C TRP A 353 -3.65 -30.04 19.51
N MET A 354 -4.64 -29.15 19.36
CA MET A 354 -5.75 -29.28 18.43
C MET A 354 -5.83 -28.02 17.57
N ILE A 355 -6.02 -28.18 16.27
CA ILE A 355 -6.26 -27.03 15.38
C ILE A 355 -7.70 -26.54 15.59
N ALA A 356 -7.87 -25.23 15.82
CA ALA A 356 -9.17 -24.57 15.78
C ALA A 356 -9.80 -24.76 14.40
N ARG A 357 -10.97 -25.39 14.32
CA ARG A 357 -11.66 -25.63 13.05
C ARG A 357 -12.99 -24.90 13.04
N ASP A 358 -13.20 -24.09 12.00
CA ASP A 358 -14.49 -23.48 11.65
C ASP A 358 -15.06 -22.56 12.74
N GLU A 359 -14.21 -21.74 13.38
CA GLU A 359 -14.61 -20.83 14.46
C GLU A 359 -14.93 -19.39 14.00
N GLY A 360 -14.85 -19.07 12.70
CA GLY A 360 -15.17 -17.74 12.17
C GLY A 360 -13.96 -16.88 11.77
N LEU A 361 -12.74 -17.30 12.12
CA LEU A 361 -11.51 -16.65 11.67
C LEU A 361 -11.29 -16.78 10.15
N PRO A 362 -10.62 -15.79 9.53
CA PRO A 362 -10.36 -15.78 8.09
C PRO A 362 -9.49 -16.97 7.68
N LYS A 363 -9.90 -17.65 6.60
CA LYS A 363 -9.16 -18.78 6.00
C LYS A 363 -8.41 -18.39 4.73
N ASP A 364 -8.54 -17.13 4.37
CA ASP A 364 -7.99 -16.49 3.20
C ASP A 364 -7.55 -15.07 3.57
N GLY A 365 -6.69 -14.47 2.75
CA GLY A 365 -6.08 -13.18 3.01
C GLY A 365 -4.66 -13.29 3.55
N TYR A 366 -3.92 -12.18 3.42
CA TYR A 366 -2.54 -12.06 3.88
C TYR A 366 -2.51 -11.28 5.19
N TYR A 367 -2.01 -11.92 6.23
CA TYR A 367 -1.87 -11.34 7.56
C TYR A 367 -0.39 -11.28 7.94
N PHE A 368 0.06 -10.14 8.45
CA PHE A 368 1.48 -9.93 8.79
C PHE A 368 1.70 -10.03 10.29
N ASP A 369 0.94 -9.26 11.07
CA ASP A 369 1.07 -9.16 12.52
C ASP A 369 -0.25 -9.50 13.21
N ILE A 370 -0.15 -9.91 14.47
CA ILE A 370 -1.28 -10.31 15.32
C ILE A 370 -1.05 -9.84 16.75
N GLY A 371 -2.11 -9.32 17.38
CA GLY A 371 -2.13 -8.94 18.78
C GLY A 371 -3.42 -9.35 19.46
N PHE A 372 -3.41 -9.33 20.78
CA PHE A 372 -4.52 -9.78 21.62
C PHE A 372 -4.78 -8.76 22.71
N ALA A 373 -6.04 -8.42 22.89
CA ALA A 373 -6.52 -7.56 23.95
C ALA A 373 -8.01 -7.82 24.14
N ASP A 374 -8.57 -7.36 25.25
CA ASP A 374 -10.02 -7.34 25.44
C ASP A 374 -10.53 -6.01 24.87
N PHE A 375 -11.14 -6.03 23.67
CA PHE A 375 -11.60 -4.82 22.98
C PHE A 375 -13.02 -4.41 23.36
N ASN A 376 -13.73 -5.23 24.16
CA ASN A 376 -15.12 -5.00 24.52
C ASN A 376 -15.39 -5.09 26.04
N SER A 377 -14.34 -5.21 26.85
CA SER A 377 -14.37 -5.36 28.30
C SER A 377 -15.19 -6.57 28.79
N ASP A 378 -15.23 -7.66 28.01
CA ASP A 378 -15.96 -8.89 28.38
C ASP A 378 -15.11 -9.92 29.15
N ASN A 379 -13.83 -9.60 29.39
CA ASN A 379 -12.77 -10.43 29.99
C ASN A 379 -12.37 -11.66 29.15
N ASN A 380 -12.73 -11.74 27.88
CA ASN A 380 -12.14 -12.66 26.92
C ASN A 380 -11.12 -11.92 26.07
N LEU A 381 -10.05 -12.62 25.70
CA LEU A 381 -9.09 -12.07 24.77
C LEU A 381 -9.62 -12.18 23.34
N ASP A 382 -9.60 -11.03 22.66
CA ASP A 382 -9.94 -10.87 21.27
C ASP A 382 -8.68 -10.87 20.39
N ILE A 383 -8.87 -10.95 19.07
CA ILE A 383 -7.76 -10.97 18.11
C ILE A 383 -7.79 -9.71 17.26
N ALA A 384 -6.67 -8.99 17.19
CA ALA A 384 -6.40 -7.98 16.18
C ALA A 384 -5.33 -8.47 15.21
N ALA A 385 -5.48 -8.23 13.91
CA ALA A 385 -4.45 -8.55 12.92
C ALA A 385 -4.36 -7.51 11.81
N THR A 386 -3.15 -7.30 11.30
CA THR A 386 -2.93 -6.42 10.15
C THR A 386 -3.03 -7.18 8.84
N THR A 387 -3.76 -6.61 7.88
CA THR A 387 -3.98 -7.21 6.57
C THR A 387 -3.23 -6.51 5.45
N TYR A 388 -3.06 -7.26 4.36
CA TYR A 388 -2.76 -6.69 3.07
C TYR A 388 -3.99 -6.14 2.37
N GLY A 389 -4.25 -4.83 2.53
CA GLY A 389 -5.21 -4.08 1.71
C GLY A 389 -6.49 -3.67 2.43
N GLU A 390 -6.85 -4.39 3.49
CA GLU A 390 -8.11 -4.17 4.23
C GLU A 390 -7.91 -3.44 5.57
N GLY A 391 -6.68 -3.06 5.93
CA GLY A 391 -6.41 -2.37 7.18
C GLY A 391 -6.07 -3.27 8.37
N VAL A 392 -6.42 -2.79 9.57
CA VAL A 392 -6.37 -3.56 10.81
C VAL A 392 -7.76 -4.15 11.04
N LYS A 393 -7.82 -5.47 11.24
CA LYS A 393 -9.05 -6.21 11.51
C LYS A 393 -9.09 -6.72 12.93
N ILE A 394 -10.28 -6.77 13.52
CA ILE A 394 -10.48 -7.21 14.91
C ILE A 394 -11.63 -8.21 14.96
N TRP A 395 -11.42 -9.34 15.63
CA TRP A 395 -12.44 -10.35 15.86
C TRP A 395 -12.65 -10.51 17.35
N LEU A 396 -13.89 -10.31 17.78
CA LEU A 396 -14.32 -10.46 19.15
C LEU A 396 -14.70 -11.92 19.44
N ARG A 397 -14.39 -12.40 20.64
CA ARG A 397 -14.68 -13.77 21.06
C ARG A 397 -16.00 -13.85 21.84
N GLY A 398 -16.87 -14.81 21.51
CA GLY A 398 -18.04 -15.12 22.35
C GLY A 398 -19.32 -14.33 22.06
N ILE A 399 -19.50 -13.87 20.82
CA ILE A 399 -20.69 -13.12 20.38
C ILE A 399 -21.80 -14.03 19.87
N ASP A 400 -23.04 -13.82 20.37
CA ASP A 400 -24.26 -14.52 19.92
C ASP A 400 -24.68 -14.06 18.52
N HIS A 401 -24.49 -14.93 17.52
CA HIS A 401 -24.85 -14.68 16.13
C HIS A 401 -26.36 -14.40 15.92
N GLN A 402 -27.25 -14.86 16.81
CA GLN A 402 -28.69 -14.55 16.72
C GLN A 402 -28.97 -13.10 17.10
N ALA A 403 -28.22 -12.51 18.03
CA ALA A 403 -28.33 -11.10 18.40
C ALA A 403 -27.80 -10.17 17.29
N GLU A 404 -26.77 -10.63 16.57
CA GLU A 404 -26.21 -9.94 15.40
C GLU A 404 -27.22 -9.89 14.23
N LEU A 405 -27.87 -11.02 13.94
CA LEU A 405 -28.98 -11.12 12.98
C LEU A 405 -30.23 -10.33 13.41
N GLN A 406 -30.47 -10.19 14.72
CA GLN A 406 -31.62 -9.44 15.25
C GLN A 406 -31.39 -7.93 15.14
N THR A 407 -30.17 -7.46 15.39
CA THR A 407 -29.76 -6.07 15.13
C THR A 407 -29.87 -5.71 13.65
N GLU A 408 -29.56 -6.65 12.76
CA GLU A 408 -29.72 -6.48 11.31
C GLU A 408 -31.19 -6.41 10.88
N ASN A 409 -32.09 -7.14 11.56
CA ASN A 409 -33.54 -7.04 11.33
C ASN A 409 -34.16 -5.78 11.97
N ASP A 410 -33.61 -5.28 13.07
CA ASP A 410 -34.07 -4.03 13.71
C ASP A 410 -33.67 -2.78 12.90
N LEU A 411 -32.62 -2.92 12.08
CA LEU A 411 -32.20 -1.98 11.04
C LEU A 411 -33.08 -2.05 9.79
N VAL A 412 -34.15 -2.84 9.77
CA VAL A 412 -35.08 -2.96 8.65
C VAL A 412 -36.50 -2.65 9.15
N ASP A 413 -37.29 -1.90 8.37
CA ASP A 413 -38.70 -1.65 8.70
C ASP A 413 -39.61 -2.86 8.38
N GLU A 414 -40.90 -2.76 8.72
CA GLU A 414 -41.87 -3.86 8.52
C GLU A 414 -42.06 -4.21 7.03
N GLU A 415 -41.59 -3.35 6.11
CA GLU A 415 -41.62 -3.54 4.66
C GLU A 415 -40.32 -4.12 4.06
N GLY A 416 -39.25 -4.25 4.83
CA GLY A 416 -37.98 -4.83 4.35
C GLY A 416 -36.94 -3.80 3.90
N GLU A 417 -37.11 -2.51 4.21
CA GLU A 417 -36.17 -1.42 3.88
C GLU A 417 -35.29 -1.01 5.06
N ILE A 418 -34.03 -0.65 4.78
CA ILE A 418 -33.02 -0.33 5.80
C ILE A 418 -33.34 1.01 6.48
N LYS A 419 -33.51 1.04 7.81
CA LYS A 419 -33.54 2.25 8.62
C LYS A 419 -32.18 2.94 8.53
N LEU A 420 -32.16 4.11 7.88
CA LEU A 420 -30.98 4.97 7.79
C LEU A 420 -30.47 5.37 9.19
N PRO A 421 -29.15 5.59 9.36
CA PRO A 421 -28.60 6.09 10.62
C PRO A 421 -29.27 7.41 11.01
N VAL A 422 -29.53 7.58 12.30
CA VAL A 422 -30.11 8.82 12.84
C VAL A 422 -29.15 9.98 12.52
N PRO A 423 -29.60 11.01 11.79
CA PRO A 423 -28.73 12.12 11.41
C PRO A 423 -28.24 12.85 12.67
N VAL A 424 -26.94 13.14 12.74
CA VAL A 424 -26.33 13.80 13.90
C VAL A 424 -26.75 15.27 13.98
N LEU A 425 -27.08 15.87 12.84
CA LEU A 425 -27.67 17.20 12.76
C LEU A 425 -28.57 17.31 11.52
N GLU A 426 -29.79 17.80 11.69
CA GLU A 426 -30.65 18.23 10.57
C GLU A 426 -30.85 19.74 10.62
N THR A 427 -30.76 20.39 9.46
CA THR A 427 -31.09 21.80 9.30
C THR A 427 -31.83 22.03 7.98
N SER A 428 -32.62 23.09 7.93
CA SER A 428 -33.38 23.46 6.73
C SER A 428 -32.93 24.84 6.25
N VAL A 429 -32.63 24.93 4.96
CA VAL A 429 -32.32 26.20 4.29
C VAL A 429 -33.55 26.66 3.52
N PHE A 430 -33.99 27.88 3.82
CA PHE A 430 -35.16 28.50 3.20
C PHE A 430 -34.74 29.53 2.15
N PHE A 431 -35.52 29.59 1.06
CA PHE A 431 -35.32 30.49 -0.08
C PHE A 431 -36.56 31.35 -0.31
N ASP A 432 -36.36 32.58 -0.78
CA ASP A 432 -37.45 33.47 -1.19
C ASP A 432 -38.14 32.95 -2.45
N THR A 433 -39.43 33.27 -2.62
CA THR A 433 -40.33 32.67 -3.63
C THR A 433 -39.81 32.74 -5.06
N GLU A 434 -39.10 33.81 -5.43
CA GLU A 434 -38.71 34.08 -6.83
C GLU A 434 -37.20 33.92 -7.11
N THR A 435 -36.37 33.64 -6.10
CA THR A 435 -34.90 33.62 -6.26
C THR A 435 -34.27 32.30 -5.80
N SER A 436 -33.06 32.03 -6.30
CA SER A 436 -32.17 30.95 -5.85
C SER A 436 -31.03 31.44 -4.97
N ASP A 437 -31.05 32.72 -4.59
CA ASP A 437 -30.00 33.36 -3.82
C ASP A 437 -30.13 33.04 -2.32
N LEU A 438 -28.99 32.88 -1.65
CA LEU A 438 -28.96 32.62 -0.20
C LEU A 438 -29.27 33.90 0.59
N SER A 439 -30.29 33.83 1.46
CA SER A 439 -30.55 34.89 2.43
C SER A 439 -29.41 34.97 3.47
N ALA A 440 -29.33 36.09 4.20
CA ALA A 440 -28.35 36.26 5.27
C ALA A 440 -28.53 35.22 6.41
N GLU A 441 -29.77 34.81 6.66
CA GLU A 441 -30.12 33.80 7.67
C GLU A 441 -29.74 32.39 7.20
N SER A 442 -30.05 32.06 5.95
CA SER A 442 -29.63 30.81 5.28
C SER A 442 -28.11 30.67 5.23
N THR A 443 -27.40 31.76 4.94
CA THR A 443 -25.93 31.80 4.96
C THR A 443 -25.37 31.58 6.37
N LYS A 444 -26.04 32.07 7.41
CA LYS A 444 -25.64 31.85 8.81
C LYS A 444 -25.83 30.38 9.21
N SER A 445 -26.95 29.76 8.84
CA SER A 445 -27.20 28.33 9.07
C SER A 445 -26.18 27.44 8.36
N LEU A 446 -25.84 27.78 7.11
CA LEU A 446 -24.81 27.08 6.34
C LEU A 446 -23.40 27.23 6.93
N ASN A 447 -23.02 28.43 7.40
CA ASN A 447 -21.74 28.62 8.09
C ASN A 447 -21.65 27.82 9.41
N ASN A 448 -22.74 27.75 10.18
CA ASN A 448 -22.79 26.93 11.39
C ASN A 448 -22.57 25.46 11.06
N LEU A 449 -23.20 24.97 9.98
CA LEU A 449 -23.06 23.60 9.53
C LEU A 449 -21.66 23.31 8.96
N LEU A 450 -21.06 24.26 8.23
CA LEU A 450 -19.67 24.18 7.78
C LEU A 450 -18.68 24.08 8.94
N ASN A 451 -18.92 24.82 10.03
CA ASN A 451 -18.07 24.74 11.22
C ASN A 451 -18.12 23.35 11.87
N VAL A 452 -19.32 22.74 11.95
CA VAL A 452 -19.50 21.37 12.46
C VAL A 452 -18.84 20.36 11.52
N LEU A 453 -19.04 20.50 10.21
CA LEU A 453 -18.49 19.61 9.18
C LEU A 453 -16.95 19.67 9.07
N ASN A 454 -16.35 20.81 9.40
CA ASN A 454 -14.89 20.96 9.49
C ASN A 454 -14.33 20.50 10.84
N SER A 455 -15.15 20.46 11.90
CA SER A 455 -14.72 19.95 13.21
C SER A 455 -14.69 18.43 13.28
N VAL A 456 -15.31 17.74 12.31
CA VAL A 456 -15.46 16.29 12.28
C VAL A 456 -15.22 15.75 10.87
N GLU A 457 -14.09 15.06 10.66
CA GLU A 457 -13.81 14.34 9.42
C GLU A 457 -14.58 13.01 9.35
N GLY A 458 -15.09 12.63 8.18
CA GLY A 458 -15.94 11.43 7.99
C GLY A 458 -17.45 11.71 7.94
N THR A 459 -17.84 12.98 7.93
CA THR A 459 -19.24 13.41 7.80
C THR A 459 -19.64 13.62 6.33
N VAL A 460 -20.82 13.10 5.97
CA VAL A 460 -21.45 13.23 4.65
C VAL A 460 -22.67 14.14 4.76
N LEU A 461 -22.80 15.09 3.83
CA LEU A 461 -23.97 15.94 3.70
C LEU A 461 -25.01 15.26 2.85
N ASN A 462 -26.19 15.04 3.43
CA ASN A 462 -27.35 14.52 2.73
C ASN A 462 -28.34 15.65 2.44
N PHE A 463 -28.58 15.91 1.16
CA PHE A 463 -29.54 16.92 0.71
C PHE A 463 -30.86 16.26 0.32
N LYS A 464 -31.97 16.72 0.92
CA LYS A 464 -33.32 16.35 0.51
C LYS A 464 -33.97 17.53 -0.22
N LYS A 465 -34.54 17.29 -1.40
CA LYS A 465 -35.26 18.30 -2.22
C LYS A 465 -36.67 17.85 -2.62
N TYR A 466 -37.50 18.81 -3.02
CA TYR A 466 -38.81 18.55 -3.59
C TYR A 466 -38.72 17.93 -5.00
N SER A 467 -39.51 16.90 -5.28
CA SER A 467 -39.48 16.13 -6.55
C SER A 467 -40.75 16.25 -7.42
N GLY A 468 -41.71 17.12 -7.08
CA GLY A 468 -42.76 17.57 -8.01
C GLY A 468 -43.90 16.59 -8.36
N SER A 469 -44.33 15.67 -7.50
CA SER A 469 -45.37 14.67 -7.88
C SER A 469 -46.77 14.84 -7.25
N GLY A 470 -47.04 15.95 -6.53
CA GLY A 470 -48.39 16.27 -6.03
C GLY A 470 -49.30 16.87 -7.11
N ARG A 471 -50.63 16.72 -6.95
CA ARG A 471 -51.70 17.30 -7.79
C ARG A 471 -51.67 18.85 -7.81
N VAL A 472 -50.64 19.43 -8.42
CA VAL A 472 -50.53 20.87 -8.68
C VAL A 472 -50.46 21.06 -10.20
N GLU A 473 -51.07 22.13 -10.70
CA GLU A 473 -51.20 22.40 -12.14
C GLU A 473 -49.85 22.28 -12.88
N ALA A 474 -49.84 21.53 -13.99
CA ALA A 474 -48.62 21.07 -14.66
C ALA A 474 -47.62 22.19 -15.05
N LYS A 475 -48.09 23.44 -15.23
CA LYS A 475 -47.22 24.60 -15.54
C LYS A 475 -46.49 25.17 -14.32
N GLN A 476 -47.06 25.08 -13.13
CA GLN A 476 -46.44 25.57 -11.90
C GLN A 476 -45.34 24.60 -11.45
N SER A 477 -45.60 23.28 -11.55
CA SER A 477 -44.65 22.23 -11.14
C SER A 477 -43.30 22.27 -11.89
N SER A 478 -43.27 22.66 -13.17
CA SER A 478 -42.02 22.73 -13.94
C SER A 478 -41.16 23.93 -13.54
N VAL A 479 -41.78 25.04 -13.14
CA VAL A 479 -41.07 26.25 -12.69
C VAL A 479 -40.51 26.02 -11.29
N ASP A 480 -41.30 25.41 -10.40
CA ASP A 480 -40.89 25.11 -9.03
C ASP A 480 -39.78 24.03 -8.97
N GLN A 481 -39.81 23.07 -9.90
CA GLN A 481 -38.74 22.07 -10.05
C GLN A 481 -37.43 22.71 -10.54
N ALA A 482 -37.49 23.60 -11.53
CA ALA A 482 -36.31 24.31 -12.03
C ALA A 482 -35.72 25.24 -10.97
N LEU A 483 -36.55 25.94 -10.18
CA LEU A 483 -36.08 26.73 -9.05
C LEU A 483 -35.50 25.88 -7.93
N SER A 484 -36.09 24.73 -7.61
CA SER A 484 -35.57 23.81 -6.60
C SER A 484 -34.19 23.27 -6.98
N GLU A 485 -33.97 22.96 -8.26
CA GLU A 485 -32.65 22.56 -8.79
C GLU A 485 -31.62 23.69 -8.75
N ALA A 486 -32.02 24.90 -9.13
CA ALA A 486 -31.15 26.08 -9.03
C ALA A 486 -30.75 26.36 -7.57
N ARG A 487 -31.69 26.26 -6.62
CA ARG A 487 -31.46 26.44 -5.18
C ARG A 487 -30.53 25.36 -4.62
N LEU A 488 -30.73 24.09 -4.99
CA LEU A 488 -29.84 23.00 -4.58
C LEU A 488 -28.42 23.25 -5.08
N LYS A 489 -28.28 23.63 -6.35
CA LYS A 489 -27.00 24.02 -6.92
C LYS A 489 -26.36 25.18 -6.16
N THR A 490 -27.11 26.20 -5.76
CA THR A 490 -26.57 27.30 -4.95
C THR A 490 -26.01 26.81 -3.60
N VAL A 491 -26.68 25.88 -2.92
CA VAL A 491 -26.21 25.33 -1.64
C VAL A 491 -24.99 24.43 -1.83
N THR A 492 -24.99 23.57 -2.84
CA THR A 492 -23.86 22.70 -3.15
C THR A 492 -22.64 23.52 -3.57
N ASP A 493 -22.81 24.53 -4.44
CA ASP A 493 -21.74 25.46 -4.85
C ASP A 493 -21.17 26.23 -3.65
N TYR A 494 -22.01 26.58 -2.66
CA TYR A 494 -21.54 27.20 -1.42
C TYR A 494 -20.55 26.30 -0.66
N PHE A 495 -20.84 25.01 -0.47
CA PHE A 495 -19.92 24.08 0.21
C PHE A 495 -18.66 23.79 -0.63
N ILE A 496 -18.81 23.63 -1.95
CA ILE A 496 -17.66 23.43 -2.87
C ILE A 496 -16.73 24.66 -2.84
N SER A 497 -17.29 25.87 -2.77
CA SER A 497 -16.50 27.12 -2.66
C SER A 497 -15.72 27.24 -1.35
N LYS A 498 -16.00 26.35 -0.38
CA LYS A 498 -15.34 26.26 0.94
C LYS A 498 -14.43 25.04 1.06
N ASP A 499 -13.96 24.51 -0.07
CA ASP A 499 -13.05 23.36 -0.18
C ASP A 499 -13.64 22.01 0.32
N ILE A 500 -14.97 21.87 0.39
CA ILE A 500 -15.60 20.56 0.64
C ILE A 500 -15.64 19.76 -0.66
N SER A 501 -15.07 18.55 -0.65
CA SER A 501 -15.06 17.66 -1.82
C SER A 501 -16.47 17.21 -2.18
N GLN A 502 -16.69 17.01 -3.49
CA GLN A 502 -17.99 16.56 -4.00
C GLN A 502 -18.36 15.15 -3.50
N GLU A 503 -17.36 14.34 -3.14
CA GLU A 503 -17.50 13.00 -2.52
C GLU A 503 -18.13 13.04 -1.12
N ARG A 504 -18.13 14.20 -0.44
CA ARG A 504 -18.78 14.39 0.87
C ARG A 504 -20.21 14.94 0.74
N ILE A 505 -20.74 15.04 -0.48
CA ILE A 505 -22.06 15.58 -0.79
C ILE A 505 -22.89 14.50 -1.47
N GLU A 506 -23.86 13.96 -0.73
CA GLU A 506 -24.83 12.98 -1.18
C GLU A 506 -26.19 13.69 -1.38
N ILE A 507 -26.83 13.44 -2.53
CA ILE A 507 -28.10 14.08 -2.89
C ILE A 507 -29.16 12.99 -2.93
N ASP A 508 -29.98 12.90 -1.89
CA ASP A 508 -31.10 11.96 -1.84
C ASP A 508 -32.34 12.62 -2.46
N ILE A 509 -32.74 12.11 -3.64
CA ILE A 509 -33.94 12.54 -4.35
C ILE A 509 -35.06 11.55 -4.02
N ARG A 510 -35.67 11.68 -2.83
CA ARG A 510 -36.82 10.83 -2.48
C ARG A 510 -38.06 11.15 -3.32
N ARG A 511 -38.74 10.09 -3.75
CA ARG A 511 -40.16 10.11 -4.13
C ARG A 511 -40.99 9.60 -2.95
N ASP A 512 -41.20 10.44 -1.94
CA ASP A 512 -42.07 10.01 -0.84
C ASP A 512 -43.54 10.06 -1.26
N SER A 513 -44.19 8.88 -1.23
CA SER A 513 -45.64 8.72 -1.33
C SER A 513 -46.34 8.76 0.04
N HIS A 514 -45.60 9.05 1.12
CA HIS A 514 -46.07 8.92 2.51
C HIS A 514 -46.07 10.18 3.38
N PHE A 515 -45.80 11.37 2.84
CA PHE A 515 -46.06 12.63 3.56
C PHE A 515 -47.53 13.10 3.50
N MET A 516 -48.48 12.19 3.30
CA MET A 516 -49.89 12.53 3.09
C MET A 516 -50.74 12.64 4.36
N ASN A 517 -50.20 12.39 5.57
CA ASN A 517 -51.04 12.37 6.77
C ASN A 517 -50.35 12.90 8.03
N GLU A 518 -49.95 14.18 8.08
CA GLU A 518 -49.98 14.94 9.34
C GLU A 518 -50.41 16.38 9.08
N ALA A 519 -51.30 16.88 9.95
CA ALA A 519 -52.00 18.14 9.79
C ALA A 519 -51.06 19.34 9.98
N GLY A 520 -50.69 19.98 8.87
CA GLY A 520 -49.92 21.23 8.83
C GLY A 520 -49.18 21.37 7.50
N GLU A 521 -49.80 22.03 6.52
CA GLU A 521 -49.20 22.28 5.21
C GLU A 521 -47.90 23.09 5.33
N ASP A 522 -46.74 22.44 5.21
CA ASP A 522 -45.47 23.15 5.06
C ASP A 522 -45.32 23.63 3.60
N SER A 523 -46.01 24.74 3.31
CA SER A 523 -46.05 25.43 2.02
C SER A 523 -44.65 25.80 1.46
N ALA A 524 -43.61 25.78 2.31
CA ALA A 524 -42.23 25.96 1.86
C ALA A 524 -41.66 24.73 1.12
N TRP A 525 -42.04 23.52 1.52
CA TRP A 525 -41.56 22.28 0.87
C TRP A 525 -42.24 22.07 -0.49
N GLN A 526 -43.55 22.29 -0.57
CA GLN A 526 -44.34 22.10 -1.78
C GLN A 526 -44.03 23.13 -2.89
N GLU A 527 -43.55 24.32 -2.51
CA GLU A 527 -43.11 25.39 -3.43
C GLU A 527 -41.59 25.32 -3.74
N GLY A 528 -40.90 24.25 -3.32
CA GLY A 528 -39.46 24.06 -3.56
C GLY A 528 -38.57 25.12 -2.90
N ARG A 529 -39.08 25.81 -1.87
CA ARG A 529 -38.41 26.90 -1.13
C ARG A 529 -37.59 26.41 0.06
N ARG A 530 -37.60 25.11 0.34
CA ARG A 530 -36.89 24.49 1.46
C ARG A 530 -35.97 23.39 0.92
N ILE A 531 -34.73 23.39 1.38
CA ILE A 531 -33.77 22.30 1.19
C ILE A 531 -33.37 21.81 2.56
N ASP A 532 -33.62 20.53 2.82
CA ASP A 532 -33.19 19.91 4.07
C ASP A 532 -31.79 19.35 3.91
N ILE A 533 -30.94 19.63 4.88
CA ILE A 533 -29.55 19.22 4.94
C ILE A 533 -29.40 18.39 6.21
N ALA A 534 -29.10 17.11 6.04
CA ALA A 534 -28.76 16.21 7.12
C ALA A 534 -27.24 15.97 7.11
N LEU A 535 -26.64 15.90 8.29
CA LEU A 535 -25.22 15.59 8.47
C LEU A 535 -25.11 14.22 9.14
N ASN A 536 -24.56 13.25 8.42
CA ASN A 536 -24.44 11.85 8.86
C ASN A 536 -22.97 11.50 9.13
N TYR A 537 -22.73 10.67 10.15
CA TYR A 537 -21.43 10.04 10.43
C TYR A 537 -21.37 8.68 9.74
N GLY A 538 -20.25 8.38 9.07
CA GLY A 538 -20.04 7.08 8.44
C GLY A 538 -20.83 6.88 7.14
N LYS A 539 -20.46 5.83 6.39
CA LYS A 539 -21.04 5.54 5.08
C LYS A 539 -22.56 5.42 5.12
N SER A 540 -23.20 5.93 4.06
CA SER A 540 -24.55 5.58 3.65
C SER A 540 -24.70 4.04 3.66
N PRO A 541 -25.79 3.46 4.20
CA PRO A 541 -26.03 2.01 4.19
C PRO A 541 -26.07 1.40 2.78
N ASP A 542 -26.06 2.21 1.74
CA ASP A 542 -26.39 1.81 0.38
C ASP A 542 -25.15 1.62 -0.51
N ASN A 543 -24.25 0.71 -0.08
CA ASN A 543 -23.24 0.12 -0.97
C ASN A 543 -23.87 -0.76 -2.08
N ARG A 544 -25.21 -0.87 -2.15
CA ARG A 544 -25.93 -1.51 -3.28
C ARG A 544 -26.15 -0.55 -4.46
N GLN A 545 -26.06 0.76 -4.28
CA GLN A 545 -26.20 1.71 -5.39
C GLN A 545 -24.95 1.84 -6.25
N GLU A 546 -23.74 1.61 -5.73
CA GLU A 546 -22.54 1.50 -6.58
C GLU A 546 -22.63 0.28 -7.52
N ASP A 547 -23.20 -0.83 -7.04
CA ASP A 547 -23.44 -2.03 -7.85
C ASP A 547 -24.59 -1.84 -8.85
N LYS A 548 -25.59 -1.00 -8.53
CA LYS A 548 -26.67 -0.62 -9.45
C LYS A 548 -26.23 0.42 -10.49
N ALA A 549 -25.39 1.39 -10.11
CA ALA A 549 -24.81 2.39 -11.01
C ALA A 549 -23.80 1.77 -11.99
N LYS A 550 -23.12 0.69 -11.60
CA LYS A 550 -22.32 -0.16 -12.50
C LYS A 550 -23.18 -0.96 -13.49
N PHE A 551 -24.45 -1.17 -13.20
CA PHE A 551 -25.40 -1.89 -14.06
C PHE A 551 -26.22 -0.96 -14.98
N ASP A 552 -26.53 0.26 -14.53
CA ASP A 552 -27.39 1.23 -15.24
C ASP A 552 -26.62 2.27 -16.06
N ALA A 553 -25.29 2.16 -16.19
CA ALA A 553 -24.49 2.99 -17.09
C ALA A 553 -24.79 2.65 -18.57
N ASN A 554 -25.86 3.25 -19.10
CA ASN A 554 -26.21 3.26 -20.51
C ASN A 554 -25.16 4.11 -21.29
N PRO A 555 -24.49 3.57 -22.33
CA PRO A 555 -23.29 4.17 -22.91
C PRO A 555 -23.53 5.26 -23.98
N GLU A 556 -24.68 5.93 -24.00
CA GLU A 556 -24.96 6.96 -25.00
C GLU A 556 -25.63 8.20 -24.39
N SER A 557 -24.83 9.21 -24.00
CA SER A 557 -25.14 10.63 -24.22
C SER A 557 -24.05 11.56 -23.67
N ASP A 558 -23.64 12.51 -24.54
CA ASP A 558 -23.22 13.90 -24.23
C ASP A 558 -21.72 14.26 -24.24
N GLU A 559 -21.22 14.45 -25.47
CA GLU A 559 -20.59 15.65 -26.09
C GLU A 559 -19.71 16.66 -25.32
N ALA A 560 -19.47 16.55 -24.01
CA ALA A 560 -18.59 17.47 -23.28
C ALA A 560 -17.22 16.86 -23.02
N GLY A 561 -16.34 16.88 -24.03
CA GLY A 561 -14.97 16.35 -23.99
C GLY A 561 -14.11 16.85 -22.81
N ARG A 562 -14.21 16.15 -21.67
CA ARG A 562 -13.26 16.21 -20.55
C ARG A 562 -12.57 14.86 -20.47
N TYR A 563 -11.29 14.82 -20.85
CA TYR A 563 -10.44 13.65 -20.64
C TYR A 563 -10.11 13.55 -19.15
N ALA A 564 -10.77 12.63 -18.44
CA ALA A 564 -10.23 12.06 -17.22
C ALA A 564 -9.34 10.87 -17.61
N TYR A 565 -8.07 10.91 -17.21
CA TYR A 565 -7.21 9.72 -17.28
C TYR A 565 -7.66 8.76 -16.18
N PRO A 566 -8.06 7.51 -16.48
CA PRO A 566 -8.28 6.52 -15.44
C PRO A 566 -6.90 6.04 -14.97
N PHE A 567 -6.46 6.53 -13.81
CA PHE A 567 -5.54 5.75 -13.00
C PHE A 567 -6.34 4.56 -12.46
N LEU A 568 -5.88 3.34 -12.75
CA LEU A 568 -6.40 2.16 -12.06
C LEU A 568 -6.09 2.35 -10.57
N GLU A 569 -7.11 2.40 -9.72
CA GLU A 569 -6.91 2.21 -8.29
C GLU A 569 -6.26 0.84 -8.07
N LYS A 570 -5.35 0.78 -7.09
CA LYS A 570 -4.65 -0.45 -6.66
C LYS A 570 -5.68 -1.44 -6.07
N GLY A 571 -6.46 -2.09 -6.91
CA GLY A 571 -7.51 -3.02 -6.49
C GLY A 571 -8.29 -3.64 -7.64
N ASP A 572 -8.44 -2.97 -8.77
CA ASP A 572 -9.27 -3.48 -9.86
C ASP A 572 -8.46 -4.35 -10.83
N LEU A 573 -8.59 -5.67 -10.69
CA LEU A 573 -8.36 -6.57 -11.82
C LEU A 573 -9.26 -6.10 -12.96
N ILE A 574 -8.70 -5.81 -14.14
CA ILE A 574 -9.45 -5.35 -15.32
C ILE A 574 -10.63 -6.32 -15.52
N PRO A 575 -11.88 -5.89 -15.26
CA PRO A 575 -13.01 -6.81 -15.27
C PRO A 575 -13.27 -7.20 -16.72
N VAL A 576 -12.90 -8.43 -17.07
CA VAL A 576 -13.24 -9.04 -18.35
C VAL A 576 -14.54 -9.80 -18.15
N LYS A 577 -15.61 -9.36 -18.82
CA LYS A 577 -16.94 -10.00 -18.72
C LYS A 577 -16.93 -11.43 -19.27
N GLU A 578 -16.08 -11.74 -20.24
CA GLU A 578 -15.91 -13.08 -20.81
C GLU A 578 -14.57 -13.21 -21.55
N TYR A 579 -13.81 -14.28 -21.30
CA TYR A 579 -12.54 -14.53 -21.99
C TYR A 579 -12.74 -15.09 -23.40
N LYS A 580 -12.14 -14.44 -24.41
CA LYS A 580 -12.32 -14.82 -25.82
C LYS A 580 -11.49 -16.02 -26.27
N ALA A 581 -10.27 -16.15 -25.75
CA ALA A 581 -9.30 -17.13 -26.24
C ALA A 581 -9.38 -18.50 -25.56
N TRP A 582 -10.01 -18.59 -24.39
CA TRP A 582 -10.07 -19.81 -23.60
C TRP A 582 -11.38 -19.94 -22.81
N ARG A 583 -11.65 -21.14 -22.32
CA ARG A 583 -12.78 -21.49 -21.46
C ARG A 583 -12.38 -22.58 -20.48
N GLU A 584 -12.94 -22.56 -19.28
CA GLU A 584 -12.71 -23.62 -18.30
C GLU A 584 -13.70 -24.76 -18.51
N VAL A 585 -13.17 -25.97 -18.79
CA VAL A 585 -13.94 -27.21 -18.92
C VAL A 585 -13.44 -28.17 -17.84
N ASN A 586 -14.33 -28.58 -16.93
CA ASN A 586 -13.99 -29.46 -15.80
C ASN A 586 -12.80 -28.97 -14.93
N GLY A 587 -12.64 -27.65 -14.77
CA GLY A 587 -11.54 -27.05 -13.99
C GLY A 587 -10.22 -26.92 -14.77
N ILE A 588 -10.20 -27.23 -16.06
CA ILE A 588 -9.03 -27.14 -16.93
C ILE A 588 -9.25 -26.02 -17.97
N PRO A 589 -8.35 -25.04 -18.08
CA PRO A 589 -8.46 -24.01 -19.10
C PRO A 589 -8.13 -24.57 -20.48
N GLU A 590 -9.13 -24.63 -21.35
CA GLU A 590 -9.02 -25.06 -22.74
C GLU A 590 -9.12 -23.90 -23.72
N TYR A 591 -8.38 -23.99 -24.82
CA TYR A 591 -8.39 -23.01 -25.90
C TYR A 591 -9.71 -23.05 -26.68
N ARG A 592 -10.31 -21.90 -26.97
CA ARG A 592 -11.51 -21.84 -27.83
C ARG A 592 -11.09 -21.89 -29.30
N ILE A 593 -11.81 -22.67 -30.10
CA ILE A 593 -11.50 -22.78 -31.53
C ILE A 593 -11.97 -21.52 -32.25
N GLY A 594 -11.09 -20.92 -33.04
CA GLY A 594 -11.40 -19.75 -33.84
C GLY A 594 -10.96 -19.85 -35.30
N SER A 595 -11.36 -18.86 -36.09
CA SER A 595 -11.03 -18.79 -37.51
C SER A 595 -9.51 -18.80 -37.73
N LYS A 596 -9.05 -19.46 -38.82
CA LYS A 596 -7.64 -19.61 -39.21
C LYS A 596 -6.82 -20.58 -38.36
N ASP A 597 -7.39 -21.15 -37.30
CA ASP A 597 -6.76 -22.27 -36.60
C ASP A 597 -6.70 -23.51 -37.48
N LYS A 598 -5.78 -24.41 -37.16
CA LYS A 598 -5.71 -25.73 -37.76
C LYS A 598 -5.91 -26.79 -36.68
N LEU A 599 -6.83 -27.72 -36.90
CA LEU A 599 -7.12 -28.81 -36.00
C LEU A 599 -6.33 -30.04 -36.45
N SER A 600 -5.68 -30.74 -35.53
CA SER A 600 -5.25 -32.12 -35.76
C SER A 600 -6.35 -33.06 -35.25
N ILE A 601 -6.94 -33.83 -36.14
CA ILE A 601 -8.00 -34.77 -35.83
C ILE A 601 -7.45 -36.16 -36.09
N THR A 602 -7.27 -36.94 -35.03
CA THR A 602 -6.93 -38.35 -35.14
C THR A 602 -8.22 -39.16 -35.12
N PHE A 603 -8.40 -39.99 -36.14
CA PHE A 603 -9.61 -40.79 -36.32
C PHE A 603 -9.25 -42.26 -36.41
N TRP A 604 -9.85 -43.07 -35.55
CA TRP A 604 -9.67 -44.51 -35.50
C TRP A 604 -10.92 -45.22 -36.02
N VAL A 605 -10.75 -46.06 -37.04
CA VAL A 605 -11.79 -46.96 -37.54
C VAL A 605 -11.26 -48.39 -37.51
N GLY A 606 -11.70 -49.17 -36.53
CA GLY A 606 -11.14 -50.50 -36.29
C GLY A 606 -9.70 -50.42 -35.76
N LEU A 607 -8.72 -50.92 -36.52
CA LEU A 607 -7.29 -50.91 -36.16
C LEU A 607 -6.47 -49.84 -36.93
N GLU A 608 -7.10 -49.10 -37.84
CA GLU A 608 -6.42 -48.05 -38.61
C GLU A 608 -6.52 -46.70 -37.91
N GLU A 609 -5.36 -46.10 -37.63
CA GLU A 609 -5.21 -44.72 -37.14
C GLU A 609 -4.88 -43.80 -38.31
N LYS A 610 -5.66 -42.72 -38.49
CA LYS A 610 -5.39 -41.67 -39.49
C LYS A 610 -5.49 -40.30 -38.86
N GLU A 611 -4.44 -39.52 -39.04
CA GLU A 611 -4.36 -38.12 -38.61
C GLU A 611 -4.72 -37.19 -39.77
N TYR A 612 -5.60 -36.23 -39.51
CA TYR A 612 -6.07 -35.24 -40.49
C TYR A 612 -5.85 -33.84 -39.95
N GLU A 613 -5.20 -33.00 -40.75
CA GLU A 613 -5.06 -31.58 -40.41
C GLU A 613 -6.14 -30.76 -41.13
N VAL A 614 -7.06 -30.18 -40.38
CA VAL A 614 -8.22 -29.46 -40.93
C VAL A 614 -8.15 -27.98 -40.58
N LEU A 615 -8.19 -27.11 -41.59
CA LEU A 615 -8.20 -25.65 -41.39
C LEU A 615 -9.61 -25.17 -41.05
N VAL A 616 -9.73 -24.35 -40.02
CA VAL A 616 -10.97 -23.65 -39.67
C VAL A 616 -11.20 -22.50 -40.64
N SER A 617 -12.35 -22.50 -41.30
CA SER A 617 -12.69 -21.47 -42.28
C SER A 617 -12.84 -20.08 -41.63
N PRO A 618 -12.76 -18.98 -42.40
CA PRO A 618 -13.09 -17.65 -41.90
C PRO A 618 -14.53 -17.51 -41.39
N GLN A 619 -15.43 -18.44 -41.75
CA GLN A 619 -16.80 -18.51 -41.25
C GLN A 619 -16.92 -19.35 -39.96
N ASN A 620 -15.80 -19.69 -39.30
CA ASN A 620 -15.73 -20.59 -38.15
C ASN A 620 -16.38 -21.95 -38.41
N THR A 621 -16.19 -22.50 -39.62
CA THR A 621 -16.69 -23.83 -39.98
C THR A 621 -15.58 -24.80 -40.29
N VAL A 622 -15.82 -26.06 -39.95
CA VAL A 622 -14.92 -27.20 -40.20
C VAL A 622 -15.70 -28.26 -40.96
N SER A 623 -15.07 -28.87 -41.96
CA SER A 623 -15.61 -30.04 -42.65
C SER A 623 -14.65 -31.20 -42.46
N PHE A 624 -15.15 -32.30 -41.89
CA PHE A 624 -14.38 -33.48 -41.58
C PHE A 624 -15.19 -34.73 -41.89
N SER A 625 -14.64 -35.64 -42.71
CA SER A 625 -15.32 -36.89 -43.09
C SER A 625 -16.74 -36.66 -43.64
N TYR A 626 -17.78 -37.21 -42.99
CA TYR A 626 -19.20 -37.01 -43.34
C TYR A 626 -19.83 -35.75 -42.74
N ILE A 627 -19.11 -35.03 -41.88
CA ILE A 627 -19.57 -33.78 -41.26
C ILE A 627 -19.19 -32.62 -42.17
N LYS A 628 -20.19 -31.93 -42.73
CA LYS A 628 -20.00 -30.77 -43.61
C LYS A 628 -20.36 -29.48 -42.90
N ASN A 629 -19.51 -28.47 -43.01
CA ASN A 629 -19.73 -27.10 -42.53
C ASN A 629 -20.19 -27.02 -41.06
N PHE A 630 -19.59 -27.81 -40.18
CA PHE A 630 -19.89 -27.76 -38.76
C PHE A 630 -19.38 -26.47 -38.15
N ASN A 631 -20.23 -25.75 -37.40
CA ASN A 631 -19.87 -24.49 -36.76
C ASN A 631 -19.09 -24.76 -35.47
N VAL A 632 -17.83 -24.35 -35.44
CA VAL A 632 -16.92 -24.54 -34.29
C VAL A 632 -16.84 -23.31 -33.39
N THR A 633 -17.63 -22.27 -33.64
CA THR A 633 -17.59 -21.03 -32.85
C THR A 633 -17.86 -21.32 -31.38
N GLY A 634 -16.88 -21.03 -30.53
CA GLY A 634 -17.01 -21.13 -29.07
C GLY A 634 -16.78 -22.53 -28.49
N PHE A 635 -16.58 -23.56 -29.33
CA PHE A 635 -16.25 -24.92 -28.91
C PHE A 635 -14.79 -25.02 -28.43
N THR A 636 -14.55 -25.88 -27.45
CA THR A 636 -13.19 -26.35 -27.11
C THR A 636 -12.85 -27.66 -27.83
N PRO A 637 -11.58 -28.11 -27.88
CA PRO A 637 -11.21 -29.39 -28.49
C PRO A 637 -12.00 -30.58 -27.91
N THR A 638 -12.20 -30.61 -26.60
CA THR A 638 -12.96 -31.68 -25.93
C THR A 638 -14.45 -31.65 -26.29
N GLU A 639 -15.09 -30.48 -26.28
CA GLU A 639 -16.50 -30.35 -26.71
C GLU A 639 -16.66 -30.74 -28.20
N LEU A 640 -15.68 -30.42 -29.04
CA LEU A 640 -15.70 -30.77 -30.45
C LEU A 640 -15.49 -32.28 -30.68
N GLU A 641 -14.66 -32.92 -29.86
CA GLU A 641 -14.44 -34.36 -29.87
C GLU A 641 -15.74 -35.13 -29.55
N GLU A 642 -16.47 -34.72 -28.51
CA GLU A 642 -17.75 -35.31 -28.12
C GLU A 642 -18.79 -35.19 -29.24
N GLU A 643 -18.91 -33.99 -29.83
CA GLU A 643 -19.89 -33.73 -30.89
C GLU A 643 -19.56 -34.45 -32.19
N PHE A 644 -18.29 -34.51 -32.58
CA PHE A 644 -17.86 -35.29 -33.75
C PHE A 644 -18.07 -36.78 -33.55
N THR A 645 -17.79 -37.29 -32.35
CA THR A 645 -18.04 -38.69 -31.99
C THR A 645 -19.53 -39.00 -32.07
N ALA A 646 -20.39 -38.13 -31.52
CA ALA A 646 -21.84 -38.27 -31.59
C ALA A 646 -22.38 -38.28 -33.03
N GLN A 647 -21.90 -37.38 -33.90
CA GLN A 647 -22.36 -37.34 -35.29
C GLN A 647 -21.85 -38.51 -36.13
N LEU A 648 -20.60 -38.94 -35.93
CA LEU A 648 -20.00 -40.04 -36.68
C LEU A 648 -20.48 -41.42 -36.21
N SER A 649 -20.98 -41.54 -34.98
CA SER A 649 -21.62 -42.77 -34.48
C SER A 649 -22.86 -43.19 -35.29
N LYS A 650 -23.47 -42.26 -36.04
CA LYS A 650 -24.58 -42.54 -36.96
C LYS A 650 -24.15 -43.29 -38.24
N VAL A 651 -22.86 -43.25 -38.56
CA VAL A 651 -22.30 -43.80 -39.80
C VAL A 651 -21.30 -44.92 -39.50
N PHE A 652 -20.53 -44.80 -38.42
CA PHE A 652 -19.52 -45.75 -37.97
C PHE A 652 -19.92 -46.38 -36.63
N ARG A 653 -19.60 -47.66 -36.44
CA ARG A 653 -19.82 -48.36 -35.17
C ARG A 653 -18.63 -48.11 -34.24
N ASP A 654 -18.89 -47.44 -33.12
CA ASP A 654 -17.89 -47.10 -32.09
C ASP A 654 -16.68 -46.30 -32.61
N PRO A 655 -16.89 -45.12 -33.23
CA PRO A 655 -15.79 -44.29 -33.70
C PRO A 655 -15.06 -43.65 -32.51
N PHE A 656 -13.74 -43.78 -32.47
CA PHE A 656 -12.90 -43.01 -31.55
C PHE A 656 -12.26 -41.86 -32.32
N ILE A 657 -12.36 -40.65 -31.79
CA ILE A 657 -11.85 -39.42 -32.37
C ILE A 657 -11.09 -38.69 -31.28
N LYS A 658 -9.98 -38.06 -31.64
CA LYS A 658 -9.24 -37.18 -30.76
C LYS A 658 -8.99 -35.88 -31.50
N VAL A 659 -9.36 -34.76 -30.89
CA VAL A 659 -9.15 -33.44 -31.48
C VAL A 659 -8.11 -32.69 -30.66
N GLU A 660 -7.02 -32.28 -31.31
CA GLU A 660 -5.97 -31.49 -30.68
C GLU A 660 -5.61 -30.27 -31.53
N ILE A 661 -5.13 -29.22 -30.87
CA ILE A 661 -4.66 -28.00 -31.54
C ILE A 661 -3.24 -27.73 -31.06
N PRO A 662 -2.24 -28.23 -31.80
CA PRO A 662 -0.85 -27.90 -31.55
C PRO A 662 -0.61 -26.37 -31.50
N ASP A 663 0.32 -25.89 -30.67
CA ASP A 663 0.55 -24.46 -30.47
C ASP A 663 0.91 -23.71 -31.76
N ASN A 664 1.60 -24.37 -32.70
CA ASN A 664 1.93 -23.82 -34.01
C ASN A 664 0.71 -23.69 -34.95
N PHE A 665 -0.41 -24.31 -34.60
CA PHE A 665 -1.67 -24.28 -35.35
C PHE A 665 -2.68 -23.28 -34.79
N LYS A 666 -2.45 -22.73 -33.59
CA LYS A 666 -3.23 -21.65 -32.99
C LYS A 666 -2.88 -20.32 -33.65
N ARG A 667 -3.86 -19.67 -34.29
CA ARG A 667 -3.71 -18.42 -35.05
C ARG A 667 -4.92 -17.50 -34.96
N ALA A 668 -6.02 -17.95 -34.37
CA ALA A 668 -7.25 -17.17 -34.28
C ALA A 668 -7.10 -15.92 -33.41
N TYR A 669 -6.45 -16.07 -32.26
CA TYR A 669 -6.28 -15.01 -31.28
C TYR A 669 -4.84 -14.53 -31.21
N THR A 670 -4.67 -13.22 -31.23
CA THR A 670 -3.36 -12.58 -31.32
C THR A 670 -3.23 -11.38 -30.41
N LEU A 671 -2.02 -11.14 -29.93
CA LEU A 671 -1.67 -9.97 -29.13
C LEU A 671 -0.46 -9.26 -29.75
N SER A 672 -0.34 -7.95 -29.54
CA SER A 672 0.78 -7.15 -30.03
C SER A 672 1.64 -6.63 -28.89
N ILE A 673 2.97 -6.72 -29.02
CA ILE A 673 3.92 -6.14 -28.07
C ILE A 673 4.92 -5.23 -28.77
N PHE A 674 5.11 -4.03 -28.22
CA PHE A 674 5.99 -3.00 -28.74
C PHE A 674 6.93 -2.46 -27.66
N GLY A 675 8.02 -1.81 -28.08
CA GLY A 675 8.94 -1.11 -27.19
C GLY A 675 10.16 -1.94 -26.80
N ALA A 676 10.59 -1.81 -25.54
CA ALA A 676 11.87 -2.31 -25.04
C ALA A 676 11.88 -3.84 -24.75
N VAL A 677 11.55 -4.64 -25.76
CA VAL A 677 11.54 -6.12 -25.72
C VAL A 677 12.80 -6.66 -26.39
N ARG A 678 13.40 -7.70 -25.81
CA ARG A 678 14.63 -8.31 -26.32
C ARG A 678 14.31 -9.22 -27.52
N SER A 679 15.07 -9.04 -28.61
CA SER A 679 15.04 -9.93 -29.77
C SER A 679 16.27 -10.84 -29.77
N LEU A 680 16.06 -12.15 -29.79
CA LEU A 680 17.10 -13.18 -29.82
C LEU A 680 17.32 -13.67 -31.25
N ALA A 681 18.57 -13.67 -31.72
CA ALA A 681 18.94 -13.92 -33.12
C ALA A 681 18.53 -15.30 -33.70
N ARG A 682 18.08 -16.25 -32.87
CA ARG A 682 17.72 -17.63 -33.28
C ARG A 682 16.27 -18.01 -32.99
N GLN A 683 15.45 -17.09 -32.46
CA GLN A 683 14.04 -17.33 -32.15
C GLN A 683 13.20 -16.11 -32.60
N PRO A 684 11.96 -16.30 -33.07
CA PRO A 684 11.07 -15.20 -33.43
C PRO A 684 10.59 -14.48 -32.17
N THR A 685 11.48 -13.68 -31.59
CA THR A 685 11.32 -12.97 -30.31
C THR A 685 11.59 -11.47 -30.53
N GLY A 686 11.07 -10.63 -29.64
CA GLY A 686 11.12 -9.18 -29.73
C GLY A 686 9.76 -8.54 -30.01
N PRO A 687 9.74 -7.24 -30.34
CA PRO A 687 8.51 -6.53 -30.67
C PRO A 687 7.82 -7.16 -31.88
N GLY A 688 6.51 -7.44 -31.77
CA GLY A 688 5.77 -8.15 -32.81
C GLY A 688 4.38 -8.60 -32.39
N ILE A 689 3.72 -9.32 -33.31
CA ILE A 689 2.40 -9.92 -33.10
C ILE A 689 2.60 -11.40 -32.80
N TYR A 690 1.96 -11.88 -31.73
CA TYR A 690 2.08 -13.24 -31.23
C TYR A 690 0.71 -13.90 -31.12
N ALA A 691 0.64 -15.20 -31.40
CA ALA A 691 -0.57 -15.99 -31.14
C ALA A 691 -0.68 -16.35 -29.65
N LEU A 692 -1.91 -16.41 -29.17
CA LEU A 692 -2.26 -16.87 -27.82
C LEU A 692 -2.42 -18.39 -27.78
N TYR A 693 -1.91 -19.02 -26.72
CA TYR A 693 -1.96 -20.48 -26.57
C TYR A 693 -2.99 -20.98 -25.54
N GLY A 694 -3.61 -20.08 -24.78
CA GLY A 694 -4.59 -20.39 -23.75
C GLY A 694 -4.63 -19.30 -22.67
N LYS A 695 -4.88 -19.70 -21.43
CA LYS A 695 -4.82 -18.83 -20.25
C LYS A 695 -3.35 -18.56 -19.89
N GLU A 696 -2.75 -17.52 -20.49
CA GLU A 696 -1.39 -17.07 -20.19
C GLU A 696 -1.41 -15.68 -19.50
N ARG A 697 -0.48 -15.45 -18.56
CA ARG A 697 -0.27 -14.11 -17.96
C ARG A 697 0.70 -13.28 -18.78
N PHE A 698 0.69 -11.96 -18.62
CA PHE A 698 1.58 -11.09 -19.37
C PHE A 698 3.06 -11.36 -19.05
N SER A 699 3.41 -11.70 -17.81
CA SER A 699 4.78 -12.08 -17.42
C SER A 699 5.28 -13.32 -18.18
N GLU A 700 4.47 -14.37 -18.26
CA GLU A 700 4.73 -15.62 -18.98
C GLU A 700 4.87 -15.34 -20.49
N PHE A 701 3.95 -14.53 -21.01
CA PHE A 701 4.01 -14.07 -22.39
C PHE A 701 5.30 -13.28 -22.69
N LEU A 702 5.69 -12.36 -21.83
CA LEU A 702 6.88 -11.54 -21.99
C LEU A 702 8.15 -12.38 -21.99
N ALA A 703 8.21 -13.43 -21.14
CA ALA A 703 9.30 -14.38 -21.16
C ALA A 703 9.40 -15.13 -22.50
N ARG A 704 8.26 -15.57 -23.05
CA ARG A 704 8.17 -16.21 -24.38
C ARG A 704 8.55 -15.25 -25.51
N ALA A 705 8.20 -13.97 -25.39
CA ALA A 705 8.54 -12.94 -26.36
C ALA A 705 10.02 -12.54 -26.35
N GLY A 706 10.88 -13.17 -25.53
CA GLY A 706 12.32 -12.93 -25.45
C GLY A 706 12.78 -12.15 -24.21
N GLY A 707 11.84 -11.75 -23.36
CA GLY A 707 12.08 -10.93 -22.16
C GLY A 707 12.22 -9.44 -22.47
N HIS A 708 12.49 -8.66 -21.42
CA HIS A 708 12.70 -7.21 -21.52
C HIS A 708 14.16 -6.86 -21.80
N LEU A 709 14.41 -5.68 -22.38
CA LEU A 709 15.74 -5.08 -22.44
C LEU A 709 16.11 -4.48 -21.08
N GLU A 710 17.40 -4.38 -20.76
CA GLU A 710 17.88 -3.76 -19.50
C GLU A 710 17.44 -2.29 -19.33
N ILE A 711 17.24 -1.61 -20.46
CA ILE A 711 16.75 -0.24 -20.54
C ILE A 711 15.22 -0.13 -20.40
N ALA A 712 14.49 -1.24 -20.32
CA ALA A 712 13.04 -1.25 -20.22
C ALA A 712 12.58 -0.74 -18.85
N ASP A 713 11.52 0.06 -18.85
CA ASP A 713 10.80 0.39 -17.62
C ASP A 713 9.60 -0.54 -17.47
N LEU A 714 9.71 -1.45 -16.50
CA LEU A 714 8.68 -2.44 -16.18
C LEU A 714 7.63 -1.89 -15.20
N THR A 715 7.82 -0.68 -14.64
CA THR A 715 6.86 -0.07 -13.71
C THR A 715 5.73 0.67 -14.42
N HIS A 716 5.93 1.06 -15.69
CA HIS A 716 4.98 1.84 -16.50
C HIS A 716 4.66 1.15 -17.84
N VAL A 717 4.43 -0.15 -17.82
CA VAL A 717 4.00 -0.88 -19.02
C VAL A 717 2.60 -0.43 -19.40
N ARG A 718 2.36 -0.08 -20.65
CA ARG A 718 1.02 0.32 -21.11
C ARG A 718 0.32 -0.87 -21.74
N LEU A 719 -0.90 -1.15 -21.32
CA LEU A 719 -1.81 -2.07 -21.96
C LEU A 719 -2.93 -1.28 -22.63
N ILE A 720 -3.21 -1.55 -23.89
CA ILE A 720 -4.38 -1.02 -24.58
C ILE A 720 -5.33 -2.19 -24.84
N ARG A 721 -6.50 -2.16 -24.18
CA ARG A 721 -7.56 -3.17 -24.30
C ARG A 721 -8.90 -2.44 -24.49
N ASP A 722 -9.70 -2.86 -25.46
CA ASP A 722 -10.99 -2.25 -25.81
C ASP A 722 -10.93 -0.72 -25.98
N ARG A 723 -9.87 -0.21 -26.63
CA ARG A 723 -9.59 1.23 -26.84
C ARG A 723 -9.35 2.04 -25.56
N LYS A 724 -9.24 1.39 -24.40
CA LYS A 724 -8.82 1.99 -23.13
C LYS A 724 -7.35 1.69 -22.87
N THR A 725 -6.63 2.65 -22.32
CA THR A 725 -5.22 2.52 -21.95
C THR A 725 -5.10 2.33 -20.44
N TYR A 726 -4.37 1.31 -20.04
CA TYR A 726 -4.07 0.90 -18.68
C TYR A 726 -2.56 0.97 -18.45
N PHE A 727 -2.14 1.32 -17.25
CA PHE A 727 -0.74 1.29 -16.84
C PHE A 727 -0.53 0.16 -15.85
N LEU A 728 0.48 -0.67 -16.09
CA LEU A 728 0.78 -1.89 -15.36
C LEU A 728 2.20 -1.83 -14.81
N ASN A 729 2.35 -2.25 -13.56
CA ASN A 729 3.65 -2.41 -12.92
C ASN A 729 4.05 -3.88 -12.90
N ILE A 730 4.72 -4.30 -13.96
CA ILE A 730 5.22 -5.66 -14.16
C ILE A 730 6.50 -5.92 -13.38
N PHE A 731 7.21 -4.88 -12.94
CA PHE A 731 8.37 -5.02 -12.07
C PHE A 731 7.98 -5.67 -10.73
N ASP A 732 6.92 -5.18 -10.11
CA ASP A 732 6.45 -5.72 -8.82
C ASP A 732 5.88 -7.14 -8.99
N ALA A 733 5.25 -7.43 -10.13
CA ALA A 733 4.82 -8.80 -10.45
C ALA A 733 5.99 -9.79 -10.57
N LEU A 734 7.08 -9.40 -11.24
CA LEU A 734 8.23 -10.28 -11.48
C LEU A 734 9.18 -10.42 -10.29
N PHE A 735 9.36 -9.35 -9.50
CA PHE A 735 10.41 -9.28 -8.47
C PHE A 735 9.88 -9.19 -7.03
N ARG A 736 8.61 -8.82 -6.85
CA ARG A 736 7.98 -8.69 -5.53
C ARG A 736 6.76 -9.60 -5.33
N SER A 737 6.52 -10.51 -6.28
CA SER A 737 5.44 -11.50 -6.25
C SER A 737 4.03 -10.90 -6.14
N ASP A 738 3.82 -9.65 -6.60
CA ASP A 738 2.48 -9.04 -6.69
C ASP A 738 1.80 -9.42 -8.02
N PHE A 739 1.16 -10.58 -8.06
CA PHE A 739 0.50 -11.11 -9.26
C PHE A 739 -0.79 -10.36 -9.66
N ARG A 740 -1.25 -9.37 -8.87
CA ARG A 740 -2.45 -8.57 -9.21
C ARG A 740 -2.21 -7.65 -10.40
N GLN A 741 -0.97 -7.17 -10.54
CA GLN A 741 -0.52 -6.35 -11.67
C GLN A 741 -0.19 -7.17 -12.93
N ASP A 742 -0.15 -8.51 -12.79
CA ASP A 742 0.14 -9.44 -13.88
C ASP A 742 -1.15 -9.96 -14.54
N VAL A 743 -1.65 -9.14 -15.46
CA VAL A 743 -2.93 -9.37 -16.15
C VAL A 743 -2.90 -10.63 -17.02
N ILE A 744 -4.03 -11.33 -17.08
CA ILE A 744 -4.27 -12.38 -18.08
C ILE A 744 -4.41 -11.69 -19.43
N VAL A 745 -3.64 -12.12 -20.43
CA VAL A 745 -3.67 -11.51 -21.76
C VAL A 745 -4.88 -11.98 -22.56
N GLU A 746 -5.38 -11.10 -23.42
CA GLU A 746 -6.57 -11.31 -24.24
C GLU A 746 -6.29 -11.04 -25.73
N ASP A 747 -7.22 -11.53 -26.56
CA ASP A 747 -7.19 -11.26 -27.99
C ASP A 747 -7.34 -9.76 -28.28
N GLY A 748 -6.44 -9.24 -29.10
CA GLY A 748 -6.42 -7.83 -29.50
C GLY A 748 -5.69 -6.90 -28.52
N ASP A 749 -5.13 -7.42 -27.43
CA ASP A 749 -4.32 -6.61 -26.52
C ASP A 749 -3.08 -6.03 -27.20
N VAL A 750 -2.80 -4.77 -26.87
CA VAL A 750 -1.57 -4.10 -27.31
C VAL A 750 -0.77 -3.65 -26.09
N PHE A 751 0.41 -4.24 -25.92
CA PHE A 751 1.35 -3.86 -24.87
C PHE A 751 2.46 -2.96 -25.42
N PHE A 752 2.78 -1.90 -24.69
CA PHE A 752 3.91 -1.02 -24.98
C PHE A 752 4.80 -0.92 -23.74
N ILE A 753 6.05 -1.39 -23.88
CA ILE A 753 7.07 -1.32 -22.83
C ILE A 753 7.99 -0.12 -23.11
N PRO A 754 7.88 0.98 -22.35
CA PRO A 754 8.73 2.14 -22.56
C PRO A 754 10.19 1.86 -22.19
N SER A 755 11.10 2.66 -22.75
CA SER A 755 12.48 2.71 -22.24
C SER A 755 12.59 3.74 -21.11
N LYS A 756 13.49 3.52 -20.15
CA LYS A 756 13.80 4.46 -19.05
C LYS A 756 14.22 5.86 -19.54
N ALA A 757 14.64 6.01 -20.80
CA ALA A 757 15.04 7.28 -21.41
C ALA A 757 13.86 8.13 -21.93
N GLU A 758 12.72 7.50 -22.22
CA GLU A 758 11.51 8.17 -22.70
C GLU A 758 10.68 8.81 -21.59
N ILE A 759 10.95 8.45 -20.33
CA ILE A 759 10.22 8.94 -19.14
C ILE A 759 11.01 10.02 -18.38
N LYS A 760 12.26 10.35 -18.77
CA LYS A 760 13.04 11.38 -18.08
C LYS A 760 12.41 12.76 -18.25
N ASN A 761 12.16 13.45 -17.14
CA ASN A 761 11.77 14.85 -17.13
C ASN A 761 12.93 15.70 -17.65
N ARG A 762 12.72 16.34 -18.80
CA ARG A 762 13.74 17.14 -19.50
C ARG A 762 13.53 18.61 -19.19
N VAL A 763 14.44 19.24 -18.47
CA VAL A 763 14.37 20.68 -18.16
C VAL A 763 15.54 21.39 -18.79
N PHE A 764 15.29 22.47 -19.50
CA PHE A 764 16.32 23.31 -20.09
C PHE A 764 16.67 24.44 -19.12
N VAL A 765 17.89 24.47 -18.60
CA VAL A 765 18.35 25.57 -17.75
C VAL A 765 19.34 26.43 -18.52
N MET A 766 19.00 27.70 -18.70
CA MET A 766 19.73 28.66 -19.55
C MET A 766 19.94 29.99 -18.84
N GLY A 767 20.86 30.82 -19.38
CA GLY A 767 21.17 32.15 -18.85
C GLY A 767 22.43 32.16 -17.98
N GLU A 768 22.48 33.06 -17.00
CA GLU A 768 23.63 33.22 -16.09
C GLU A 768 23.61 32.21 -14.95
N VAL A 769 23.71 30.93 -15.30
CA VAL A 769 23.98 29.81 -14.38
C VAL A 769 25.37 29.24 -14.64
N ALA A 770 25.94 28.52 -13.68
CA ALA A 770 27.31 28.00 -13.82
C ALA A 770 27.45 26.99 -14.97
N ARG A 771 26.44 26.15 -15.20
CA ARG A 771 26.39 25.13 -16.25
C ARG A 771 25.05 25.19 -16.99
N PRO A 772 24.90 26.06 -18.00
CA PRO A 772 23.69 26.08 -18.83
C PRO A 772 23.64 24.81 -19.70
N GLY A 773 22.48 24.19 -19.81
CA GLY A 773 22.31 22.96 -20.57
C GLY A 773 20.96 22.27 -20.36
N LEU A 774 20.81 21.14 -21.04
CA LEU A 774 19.68 20.23 -20.87
C LEU A 774 19.95 19.29 -19.69
N PHE A 775 19.03 19.24 -18.74
CA PHE A 775 19.11 18.35 -17.58
C PHE A 775 17.98 17.32 -17.64
N ASN A 776 18.34 16.08 -17.39
CA ASN A 776 17.41 14.95 -17.37
C ASN A 776 17.25 14.49 -15.92
N PHE A 777 16.01 14.40 -15.46
CA PHE A 777 15.68 13.99 -14.10
C PHE A 777 14.78 12.75 -14.14
N ASP A 778 14.99 11.85 -13.18
CA ASP A 778 14.25 10.59 -13.07
C ASP A 778 12.95 10.75 -12.23
N LYS A 779 12.66 11.96 -11.73
CA LYS A 779 11.46 12.35 -10.94
C LYS A 779 11.02 13.78 -11.27
N ASP A 780 9.84 14.19 -10.80
CA ASP A 780 9.40 15.60 -10.84
C ASP A 780 10.37 16.49 -10.05
N ILE A 781 10.76 17.61 -10.65
CA ILE A 781 11.79 18.50 -10.09
C ILE A 781 11.24 19.92 -9.92
N SER A 782 11.65 20.58 -8.84
CA SER A 782 11.30 21.98 -8.60
C SER A 782 12.28 22.97 -9.24
N LEU A 783 11.84 24.22 -9.41
CA LEU A 783 12.66 25.28 -9.98
C LEU A 783 14.01 25.45 -9.27
N LEU A 784 14.01 25.43 -7.94
CA LEU A 784 15.22 25.60 -7.14
C LEU A 784 16.23 24.47 -7.41
N GLU A 785 15.77 23.23 -7.42
CA GLU A 785 16.62 22.05 -7.64
C GLU A 785 17.20 22.03 -9.05
N ALA A 786 16.43 22.45 -10.06
CA ALA A 786 16.93 22.57 -11.43
C ALA A 786 18.06 23.62 -11.53
N VAL A 787 17.91 24.77 -10.86
CA VAL A 787 18.94 25.83 -10.85
C VAL A 787 20.18 25.42 -10.05
N ILE A 788 20.01 24.70 -8.94
CA ILE A 788 21.14 24.13 -8.17
C ILE A 788 21.89 23.08 -8.99
N SER A 789 21.16 22.21 -9.70
CA SER A 789 21.74 21.20 -10.59
C SER A 789 22.57 21.83 -11.71
N ALA A 790 22.14 23.00 -12.19
CA ALA A 790 22.90 23.84 -13.11
C ALA A 790 24.10 24.58 -12.46
N GLY A 791 24.41 24.30 -11.19
CA GLY A 791 25.51 24.90 -10.42
C GLY A 791 25.19 26.30 -9.86
N GLY A 792 23.91 26.66 -9.77
CA GLY A 792 23.44 27.91 -9.21
C GLY A 792 23.59 29.13 -10.14
N PRO A 793 22.98 30.28 -9.79
CA PRO A 793 23.19 31.54 -10.51
C PRO A 793 24.64 32.01 -10.39
N THR A 794 25.23 32.49 -11.47
CA THR A 794 26.57 33.12 -11.41
C THR A 794 26.49 34.46 -10.67
N VAL A 795 27.65 35.04 -10.32
CA VAL A 795 27.73 36.40 -9.74
C VAL A 795 27.12 37.49 -10.64
N TYR A 796 26.85 37.19 -11.91
CA TYR A 796 26.20 38.08 -12.88
C TYR A 796 24.71 37.75 -13.10
N GLY A 797 24.18 36.71 -12.47
CA GLY A 797 22.80 36.26 -12.58
C GLY A 797 21.85 36.99 -11.62
N LYS A 798 20.66 37.34 -12.11
CA LYS A 798 19.58 37.96 -11.35
C LYS A 798 18.72 36.88 -10.70
N ALA A 799 19.11 36.45 -9.50
CA ALA A 799 18.31 35.50 -8.72
C ALA A 799 16.89 36.01 -8.42
N ARG A 800 16.68 37.33 -8.41
CA ARG A 800 15.37 37.98 -8.23
C ARG A 800 14.42 37.91 -9.44
N GLN A 801 14.89 37.41 -10.58
CA GLN A 801 14.10 37.42 -11.81
C GLN A 801 14.48 36.22 -12.69
N VAL A 802 14.10 35.05 -12.21
CA VAL A 802 14.16 33.81 -12.98
C VAL A 802 12.85 33.62 -13.72
N LEU A 803 12.94 33.25 -14.99
CA LEU A 803 11.79 33.03 -15.85
C LEU A 803 11.63 31.54 -16.07
N VAL A 804 10.44 31.02 -15.85
CA VAL A 804 10.04 29.68 -16.30
C VAL A 804 9.14 29.88 -17.50
N ILE A 805 9.54 29.34 -18.63
CA ILE A 805 8.78 29.39 -19.87
C ILE A 805 8.19 27.99 -20.08
N ARG A 806 6.86 27.91 -20.12
CA ARG A 806 6.06 26.69 -20.21
C ARG A 806 5.14 26.74 -21.44
N GLY A 807 4.87 25.60 -22.06
CA GLY A 807 3.96 25.49 -23.20
C GLY A 807 4.66 25.34 -24.55
N SER A 808 3.88 25.28 -25.63
CA SER A 808 4.40 25.06 -26.99
C SER A 808 5.03 26.33 -27.56
N VAL A 809 5.87 26.17 -28.59
CA VAL A 809 6.54 27.29 -29.30
C VAL A 809 5.53 28.34 -29.80
N GLU A 810 4.28 27.94 -30.05
CA GLU A 810 3.22 28.82 -30.55
C GLU A 810 2.48 29.59 -29.44
N ARG A 811 2.52 29.13 -28.19
CA ARG A 811 1.88 29.80 -27.03
C ARG A 811 2.71 29.63 -25.74
N PRO A 812 3.82 30.38 -25.60
CA PRO A 812 4.65 30.32 -24.40
C PRO A 812 4.01 31.09 -23.23
N GLU A 813 3.78 30.42 -22.12
CA GLU A 813 3.46 31.00 -20.83
C GLU A 813 4.75 31.32 -20.08
N THR A 814 4.91 32.56 -19.60
CA THR A 814 6.12 32.98 -18.86
C THR A 814 5.79 33.29 -17.41
N ILE A 815 6.30 32.46 -16.50
CA ILE A 815 6.14 32.61 -15.06
C ILE A 815 7.41 33.27 -14.49
N LYS A 816 7.24 34.36 -13.76
CA LYS A 816 8.36 35.08 -13.12
C LYS A 816 8.49 34.63 -11.67
N VAL A 817 9.67 34.17 -11.29
CA VAL A 817 9.95 33.67 -9.94
C VAL A 817 11.19 34.37 -9.36
N ASP A 818 11.08 34.78 -8.09
CA ASP A 818 12.20 35.31 -7.31
C ASP A 818 12.81 34.19 -6.47
N LEU A 819 13.99 33.72 -6.86
CA LEU A 819 14.69 32.67 -6.11
C LEU A 819 15.17 33.15 -4.74
N THR A 820 15.44 34.46 -4.57
CA THR A 820 15.96 34.98 -3.29
C THR A 820 14.94 34.84 -2.17
N GLU A 821 13.64 34.91 -2.49
CA GLU A 821 12.59 34.65 -1.51
C GLU A 821 12.52 33.16 -1.10
N ILE A 822 12.88 32.25 -2.01
CA ILE A 822 12.88 30.81 -1.73
C ILE A 822 14.06 30.44 -0.83
N TYR A 823 15.31 30.82 -1.18
CA TYR A 823 16.49 30.36 -0.43
C TYR A 823 16.94 31.28 0.71
N GLN A 824 16.52 32.56 0.75
CA GLN A 824 16.87 33.48 1.85
C GLN A 824 15.74 33.71 2.85
N ARG A 825 14.47 33.60 2.42
CA ARG A 825 13.29 33.79 3.28
C ARG A 825 12.52 32.51 3.59
N GLY A 826 12.88 31.38 2.95
CA GLY A 826 12.28 30.07 3.22
C GLY A 826 10.84 29.91 2.73
N ASP A 827 10.35 30.77 1.82
CA ASP A 827 8.97 30.67 1.31
C ASP A 827 8.90 29.64 0.17
N PHE A 828 8.86 28.36 0.55
CA PHE A 828 8.80 27.23 -0.39
C PHE A 828 7.52 27.18 -1.24
N ARG A 829 6.47 27.93 -0.88
CA ARG A 829 5.25 28.07 -1.70
C ARG A 829 5.52 28.69 -3.07
N LYS A 830 6.63 29.43 -3.21
CA LYS A 830 7.06 30.02 -4.49
C LYS A 830 7.94 29.09 -5.32
N ASN A 831 8.30 27.90 -4.80
CA ASN A 831 9.10 26.91 -5.51
C ASN A 831 8.21 26.07 -6.43
N ILE A 832 8.07 26.52 -7.68
CA ILE A 832 7.16 25.94 -8.66
C ILE A 832 7.69 24.58 -9.16
N PRO A 833 6.86 23.52 -9.23
CA PRO A 833 7.24 22.27 -9.88
C PRO A 833 7.37 22.47 -11.39
N LEU A 834 8.44 21.93 -11.97
CA LEU A 834 8.73 22.02 -13.40
C LEU A 834 8.20 20.79 -14.13
N ASN A 835 7.63 21.04 -15.32
CA ASN A 835 7.15 20.00 -16.22
C ASN A 835 8.24 19.64 -17.22
N SER A 836 8.17 18.42 -17.77
CA SER A 836 9.04 18.02 -18.87
C SER A 836 8.87 18.95 -20.07
N GLY A 837 9.97 19.53 -20.54
CA GLY A 837 10.02 20.54 -21.60
C GLY A 837 10.13 21.99 -21.13
N ASP A 838 10.01 22.27 -19.83
CA ASP A 838 10.10 23.63 -19.30
C ASP A 838 11.50 24.24 -19.53
N VAL A 839 11.52 25.54 -19.86
CA VAL A 839 12.76 26.32 -20.00
C VAL A 839 12.90 27.29 -18.83
N VAL A 840 13.93 27.06 -18.01
CA VAL A 840 14.33 27.94 -16.93
C VAL A 840 15.40 28.90 -17.42
N PHE A 841 15.13 30.20 -17.37
CA PHE A 841 16.05 31.24 -17.82
C PHE A 841 16.44 32.19 -16.68
N VAL A 842 17.73 32.24 -16.35
CA VAL A 842 18.28 33.16 -15.35
C VAL A 842 18.81 34.42 -16.03
N SER A 843 18.13 35.54 -15.77
CA SER A 843 18.44 36.83 -16.39
C SER A 843 19.77 37.43 -15.91
N LYS A 844 20.39 38.30 -16.72
CA LYS A 844 21.63 39.04 -16.37
C LYS A 844 21.37 40.26 -15.49
N ASN A 845 22.22 40.50 -14.49
CA ASN A 845 22.29 41.74 -13.71
C ASN A 845 22.95 42.90 -14.49
N ILE A 846 22.80 44.14 -14.00
CA ILE A 846 23.35 45.37 -14.60
C ILE A 846 24.85 45.24 -14.88
N MET A 847 25.62 44.69 -13.93
CA MET A 847 27.06 44.49 -14.09
C MET A 847 27.41 43.47 -15.18
N GLY A 848 26.57 42.45 -15.38
CA GLY A 848 26.70 41.48 -16.48
C GLY A 848 26.43 42.08 -17.86
N ARG A 849 25.53 43.09 -17.96
CA ARG A 849 25.28 43.85 -19.18
C ARG A 849 26.42 44.83 -19.48
N ILE A 850 26.94 45.51 -18.47
CA ILE A 850 28.09 46.43 -18.59
C ILE A 850 29.35 45.68 -19.02
N ARG A 851 29.60 44.46 -18.51
CA ARG A 851 30.73 43.62 -18.95
C ARG A 851 30.69 43.33 -20.46
N ASN A 852 29.51 43.04 -21.02
CA ASN A 852 29.39 42.82 -22.46
C ASN A 852 29.63 44.09 -23.27
N LEU A 853 29.19 45.25 -22.75
CA LEU A 853 29.49 46.56 -23.32
C LEU A 853 31.00 46.85 -23.28
N VAL A 854 31.66 46.61 -22.15
CA VAL A 854 33.11 46.79 -21.98
C VAL A 854 33.91 45.81 -22.85
N ARG A 855 33.46 44.57 -23.04
CA ARG A 855 34.06 43.62 -24.00
C ARG A 855 33.88 44.08 -25.45
N ALA A 856 32.73 44.68 -25.79
CA ALA A 856 32.47 45.20 -27.13
C ALA A 856 33.28 46.48 -27.45
N PHE A 857 33.53 47.33 -26.44
CA PHE A 857 34.34 48.56 -26.58
C PHE A 857 35.83 48.37 -26.22
N GLY A 858 36.22 47.25 -25.64
CA GLY A 858 37.60 46.95 -25.24
C GLY A 858 38.65 47.14 -26.35
N PRO A 859 38.38 46.70 -27.60
CA PRO A 859 39.28 46.96 -28.73
C PRO A 859 39.39 48.45 -29.08
N PHE A 860 38.32 49.23 -28.94
CA PHE A 860 38.32 50.68 -29.21
C PHE A 860 39.06 51.49 -28.14
N LEU A 861 38.97 51.07 -26.87
CA LEU A 861 39.73 51.66 -25.76
C LEU A 861 41.24 51.41 -25.89
N GLN A 862 41.65 50.24 -26.42
CA GLN A 862 43.08 49.97 -26.70
C GLN A 862 43.63 50.86 -27.82
N ILE A 863 42.82 51.18 -28.84
CA ILE A 863 43.23 52.08 -29.93
C ILE A 863 43.30 53.54 -29.43
N ALA A 864 42.38 53.95 -28.56
CA ALA A 864 42.36 55.29 -27.97
C ALA A 864 43.46 55.53 -26.91
N GLN A 865 44.07 54.47 -26.38
CA GLN A 865 45.15 54.53 -25.39
C GLN A 865 46.55 54.52 -26.00
N LEU A 866 46.71 54.60 -27.33
CA LEU A 866 48.01 54.86 -27.95
C LEU A 866 48.39 56.34 -27.73
N PRO A 867 49.34 56.68 -26.85
CA PRO A 867 49.81 58.04 -26.71
C PRO A 867 50.84 58.32 -27.81
N SER A 868 50.69 59.48 -28.42
CA SER A 868 51.72 60.21 -29.16
C SER A 868 53.08 60.13 -28.46
N ASN A 869 53.99 59.32 -28.98
CA ASN A 869 55.45 59.45 -28.82
C ASN A 869 56.11 58.66 -29.97
N PHE A 870 55.87 59.13 -31.19
CA PHE A 870 56.97 59.24 -32.15
C PHE A 870 57.92 60.29 -31.58
N TYR A 871 59.22 59.99 -31.52
CA TYR A 871 60.39 60.77 -31.06
C TYR A 871 61.05 60.09 -29.85
N ASP A 872 61.93 59.10 -30.07
CA ASP A 872 63.35 59.38 -30.23
C ASP A 872 64.13 58.10 -30.56
N SER A 873 65.34 58.34 -31.02
CA SER A 873 66.19 57.54 -31.88
C SER A 873 67.29 56.79 -31.11
N THR A 874 67.79 55.72 -31.72
CA THR A 874 69.14 55.12 -31.55
C THR A 874 69.57 54.57 -30.19
N ALA A 875 69.62 53.23 -30.06
CA ALA A 875 70.79 52.48 -29.53
C ALA A 875 70.60 50.95 -29.69
N LEU A 876 71.46 50.32 -30.50
CA LEU A 876 71.70 48.87 -30.51
C LEU A 876 72.62 48.48 -29.34
N PRO A 877 72.46 47.26 -28.77
CA PRO A 877 73.47 46.21 -29.02
C PRO A 877 72.81 44.81 -29.18
N ARG A 878 73.08 44.05 -30.25
CA ARG A 878 74.19 43.09 -30.49
C ARG A 878 74.24 41.84 -29.59
N TYR A 879 73.94 40.69 -30.23
CA TYR A 879 74.41 39.29 -30.02
C TYR A 879 73.98 38.58 -28.72
N SER A 880 73.57 37.30 -28.67
CA SER A 880 73.76 36.15 -29.57
C SER A 880 72.86 34.98 -29.14
N GLY A 881 72.40 34.17 -30.11
CA GLY A 881 72.38 32.71 -29.96
C GLY A 881 71.05 31.93 -29.84
N PHE A 882 70.48 31.59 -30.99
CA PHE A 882 69.86 30.28 -31.36
C PHE A 882 68.54 29.82 -30.69
N PRO A 883 67.70 29.01 -31.39
CA PRO A 883 66.88 29.43 -32.54
C PRO A 883 65.38 29.07 -32.39
N PHE A 884 64.56 29.88 -33.06
CA PHE A 884 63.16 29.62 -33.49
C PHE A 884 63.01 28.29 -34.24
N ARG A 885 61.84 27.63 -34.24
CA ARG A 885 60.71 27.91 -35.17
C ARG A 885 59.52 27.00 -34.83
N ARG A 886 58.28 27.52 -34.69
CA ARG A 886 57.29 27.93 -35.74
C ARG A 886 56.65 26.71 -36.41
N ASP A 887 55.35 26.58 -36.63
CA ASP A 887 54.15 27.45 -36.63
C ASP A 887 52.93 26.48 -36.58
N PRO A 888 51.73 26.77 -37.11
CA PRO A 888 50.65 27.57 -36.51
C PRO A 888 49.30 26.79 -36.48
N ALA A 889 48.26 27.41 -35.92
CA ALA A 889 46.87 27.06 -36.22
C ALA A 889 46.51 27.38 -37.69
N PRO A 890 45.51 26.70 -38.27
CA PRO A 890 44.39 27.48 -38.80
C PRO A 890 43.00 26.88 -38.58
N SER A 891 42.02 27.76 -38.71
CA SER A 891 40.57 27.60 -38.61
C SER A 891 39.90 27.12 -39.91
N VAL A 892 38.88 26.28 -39.73
CA VAL A 892 37.52 26.26 -40.34
C VAL A 892 37.39 26.49 -41.86
N GLU A 893 36.91 25.47 -42.58
CA GLU A 893 35.63 25.54 -43.32
C GLU A 893 35.16 24.18 -43.90
N GLN A 894 33.85 23.96 -43.71
CA GLN A 894 32.88 23.35 -44.63
C GLN A 894 32.76 21.82 -44.88
N ILE A 895 31.54 21.36 -44.51
CA ILE A 895 30.58 20.56 -45.30
C ILE A 895 30.69 19.02 -45.22
N ILE A 896 29.67 18.47 -44.54
CA ILE A 896 28.83 17.30 -44.85
C ILE A 896 29.55 16.08 -45.44
N THR A 897 29.59 14.99 -44.68
CA THR A 897 28.95 13.71 -45.05
C THR A 897 29.03 12.69 -43.91
N THR A 898 27.94 11.95 -43.76
CA THR A 898 27.74 10.74 -42.93
C THR A 898 28.93 9.79 -42.87
N PRO A 899 29.07 9.03 -41.77
CA PRO A 899 29.55 7.66 -41.94
C PRO A 899 28.77 6.60 -41.16
N GLN A 900 28.62 5.48 -41.87
CA GLN A 900 28.26 4.14 -41.44
C GLN A 900 29.22 3.58 -40.37
N LEU A 901 28.69 2.60 -39.61
CA LEU A 901 29.38 1.64 -38.75
C LEU A 901 30.62 1.01 -39.42
N PRO A 902 31.65 0.64 -38.63
CA PRO A 902 32.05 -0.78 -38.53
C PRO A 902 32.67 -1.14 -37.14
N PRO A 903 33.31 -2.31 -36.94
CA PRO A 903 32.72 -3.61 -36.64
C PRO A 903 33.22 -4.24 -35.31
N ALA A 904 32.66 -5.40 -34.97
CA ALA A 904 32.98 -6.22 -33.80
C ALA A 904 34.44 -6.77 -33.77
N ALA A 905 34.99 -6.92 -32.56
CA ALA A 905 36.16 -7.74 -32.26
C ALA A 905 35.85 -8.69 -31.09
N ALA A 906 36.36 -9.92 -31.21
CA ALA A 906 35.96 -11.15 -30.51
C ALA A 906 36.92 -11.48 -29.31
N PRO A 907 36.88 -12.69 -28.69
CA PRO A 907 36.90 -12.87 -27.24
C PRO A 907 38.28 -13.29 -26.67
N TRP A 908 38.47 -13.17 -25.36
CA TRP A 908 39.61 -13.74 -24.65
C TRP A 908 39.19 -14.84 -23.67
N GLN A 909 39.73 -16.04 -23.91
CA GLN A 909 39.67 -17.23 -23.06
C GLN A 909 40.71 -17.17 -21.94
N GLY A 910 40.31 -17.67 -20.76
CA GLY A 910 41.05 -18.65 -19.97
C GLY A 910 42.15 -18.17 -19.01
N GLN A 911 42.02 -18.49 -17.72
CA GLN A 911 42.72 -19.63 -17.11
C GLN A 911 42.42 -19.80 -15.63
N SER A 912 42.20 -21.05 -15.23
CA SER A 912 42.24 -21.57 -13.87
C SER A 912 43.51 -22.40 -13.63
N ALA A 913 43.88 -22.52 -12.36
CA ALA A 913 44.76 -23.51 -11.71
C ALA A 913 46.28 -23.25 -11.62
N LYS A 914 46.72 -22.86 -10.41
CA LYS A 914 47.56 -23.69 -9.54
C LYS A 914 47.50 -23.21 -8.09
#